data_AF-A0A1V9EJP4-F1
#
_entry.id   AF-A0A1V9EJP4-F1
#
_cell.length_a   1.000
_cell.length_b   1.000
_cell.length_c   1.000
_cell.angle_alpha   90.00
_cell.angle_beta   90.00
_cell.angle_gamma   90.00
#
_symmetry.space_group_name_H-M   'P 1'
#
loop_
_entity.id
_entity.type
_entity.pdbx_description
1 polymer ?
#
loop_
_entity_poly.entity_id
_entity_poly.type
_entity_poly.pdbx_seq_one_letter_code
_entity_poly.pdbx_strand_id
1 'polypeptide(L)'
;MIIPVSTYRLQLNASFNFNDVEKIINYLHELGITTIYASPFFTAPAGSTHGYDVGDPYTLNPEIGTMDQLQRINIELRQKDMTWLQDVVPNHMVFGMSNFRLADVLERGEYSLYYKWFDIDWNHPDPMLNGKVMVPFLGKPLPECLQQREIKIALLSEGFVVKYGETIYPLSISAYEPLLALLHQPDVVQLIQQLRKEAAQGWPLSSWREIKTGLVQTFLASEQAVTEVRKLLEVINSDARVLQNLLQQQCYQLCYWRDANQVINYRRFFAVNELIAVNIANEEVFYEYHQLLHNLYRQKLVQGVRIDHIDGLEKPLEYLNRVRQFFGDDCYVVVEKILEQHEQLPANWPVQGTTGYEFTAQISWLLTNTEGARQLKYYYQTLFPATPDYKTIVFEKKRHFLETYMVGEWNNLVRLLYTLQLVPATVKPEEVKQALALLMCCMPVYRLYPGEEAPDSKALQIIDQTIQEAITRGSEWRELLQLLQTIWDFDENDTAVNLRRLEFQKRLMQFTGPLMAKGVEDTSFYVYNALLGHNEVGDTPNKEAYAVQNFHHWMEQRQQQFPFSINATSTHDTKRGEDGRLRVHALTWFAEEWQQAVEHWRMINAPGPALEDEYFIYQSLIAGFPTDEQVTPEYTERLKAYYIKSIREAKLFTNWQQPNSQYEEAGCLFIEKLLSPRHDFLKNFLPFVKKIVAHAQLLSLTQTLVKITAPGVSDIYQGSEGWNTSYVDPDNRRPVDFDVYKQYVMELREKDLKGFEEVLKYVTTKRDEGLEKFYVTLKALQCRRQLAAVFLHGEYIPVYATNGCGIIAYARHYKKEWVLVIAPVSGKETYNNCSITLPANAPVKWQNNFTGEMVDTAGDLPIHNLFSNFPVLLLTGEV
;
A
#
# COMPACT_ATOMS: atom_id res chain seq x y z
N MET A 1 10.46 -2.11 -26.06
CA MET A 1 9.92 -1.95 -24.70
C MET A 1 9.32 -0.56 -24.58
N ILE A 2 8.09 -0.44 -24.08
CA ILE A 2 7.42 0.86 -23.89
C ILE A 2 7.68 1.30 -22.45
N ILE A 3 8.52 2.33 -22.26
CA ILE A 3 8.85 2.85 -20.92
C ILE A 3 8.12 4.18 -20.73
N PRO A 4 7.28 4.32 -19.68
CA PRO A 4 6.70 5.61 -19.32
C PRO A 4 7.78 6.66 -19.08
N VAL A 5 7.60 7.86 -19.60
CA VAL A 5 8.45 9.02 -19.21
C VAL A 5 7.99 9.52 -17.84
N SER A 6 6.68 9.60 -17.66
CA SER A 6 5.97 10.06 -16.47
C SER A 6 4.63 9.34 -16.33
N THR A 7 4.24 9.06 -15.10
CA THR A 7 2.95 8.45 -14.74
C THR A 7 2.08 9.42 -13.93
N TYR A 8 0.77 9.27 -14.04
CA TYR A 8 -0.21 9.96 -13.20
C TYR A 8 -1.16 8.96 -12.57
N ARG A 9 -1.13 8.81 -11.24
CA ARG A 9 -1.94 7.83 -10.50
C ARG A 9 -3.38 8.31 -10.33
N LEU A 10 -4.34 7.55 -10.88
CA LEU A 10 -5.78 7.78 -10.73
C LEU A 10 -6.43 6.70 -9.87
N GLN A 11 -7.26 7.12 -8.92
CA GLN A 11 -8.10 6.29 -8.07
C GLN A 11 -9.49 6.15 -8.72
N LEU A 12 -9.68 5.07 -9.48
CA LEU A 12 -10.94 4.77 -10.16
C LEU A 12 -11.94 4.14 -9.19
N ASN A 13 -13.17 4.64 -9.22
CA ASN A 13 -14.32 4.12 -8.49
C ASN A 13 -15.62 4.72 -9.06
N ALA A 14 -16.77 4.46 -8.43
CA ALA A 14 -18.06 4.99 -8.87
C ALA A 14 -18.11 6.53 -9.00
N SER A 15 -17.36 7.25 -8.14
CA SER A 15 -17.33 8.73 -8.11
C SER A 15 -16.29 9.34 -9.05
N PHE A 16 -15.33 8.56 -9.53
CA PHE A 16 -14.37 8.97 -10.55
C PHE A 16 -14.12 7.80 -11.51
N ASN A 17 -14.91 7.76 -12.57
CA ASN A 17 -15.01 6.61 -13.48
C ASN A 17 -14.43 6.94 -14.87
N PHE A 18 -14.54 6.02 -15.84
CA PHE A 18 -14.00 6.23 -17.18
C PHE A 18 -14.53 7.48 -17.90
N ASN A 19 -15.78 7.91 -17.65
CA ASN A 19 -16.28 9.16 -18.23
C ASN A 19 -15.53 10.38 -17.67
N ASP A 20 -15.09 10.33 -16.42
CA ASP A 20 -14.32 11.40 -15.79
C ASP A 20 -12.87 11.38 -16.25
N VAL A 21 -12.31 10.19 -16.47
CA VAL A 21 -11.00 10.02 -17.14
C VAL A 21 -11.01 10.68 -18.53
N GLU A 22 -12.00 10.39 -19.38
CA GLU A 22 -12.15 11.00 -20.71
C GLU A 22 -12.08 12.55 -20.64
N LYS A 23 -12.68 13.18 -19.62
CA LYS A 23 -12.71 14.64 -19.46
C LYS A 23 -11.36 15.26 -19.08
N ILE A 24 -10.39 14.48 -18.61
CA ILE A 24 -9.10 14.99 -18.11
C ILE A 24 -7.90 14.59 -18.97
N ILE A 25 -8.05 13.72 -19.99
CA ILE A 25 -6.92 13.27 -20.83
C ILE A 25 -6.20 14.46 -21.49
N ASN A 26 -6.93 15.44 -22.02
CA ASN A 26 -6.35 16.66 -22.59
C ASN A 26 -5.51 17.42 -21.55
N TYR A 27 -6.04 17.57 -20.33
CA TYR A 27 -5.34 18.22 -19.24
C TYR A 27 -4.04 17.48 -18.88
N LEU A 28 -4.11 16.16 -18.69
CA LEU A 28 -2.94 15.34 -18.36
C LEU A 28 -1.85 15.43 -19.44
N HIS A 29 -2.25 15.44 -20.71
CA HIS A 29 -1.31 15.65 -21.82
C HIS A 29 -0.65 17.02 -21.77
N GLU A 30 -1.43 18.09 -21.55
CA GLU A 30 -0.89 19.47 -21.44
C GLU A 30 0.04 19.62 -20.23
N LEU A 31 -0.24 18.90 -19.14
CA LEU A 31 0.62 18.82 -17.96
C LEU A 31 1.97 18.16 -18.29
N GLY A 32 2.06 17.32 -19.32
CA GLY A 32 3.25 16.58 -19.72
C GLY A 32 3.27 15.11 -19.28
N ILE A 33 2.13 14.56 -18.86
CA ILE A 33 1.99 13.14 -18.53
C ILE A 33 2.06 12.29 -19.78
N THR A 34 2.74 11.14 -19.69
CA THR A 34 2.83 10.16 -20.79
C THR A 34 2.04 8.88 -20.53
N THR A 35 1.69 8.60 -19.27
CA THR A 35 1.04 7.34 -18.90
C THR A 35 0.03 7.55 -17.78
N ILE A 36 -1.20 7.08 -17.98
CA ILE A 36 -2.16 6.95 -16.87
C ILE A 36 -1.76 5.71 -16.07
N TYR A 37 -1.58 5.86 -14.76
CA TYR A 37 -1.40 4.76 -13.83
C TYR A 37 -2.73 4.58 -13.06
N ALA A 38 -3.53 3.60 -13.45
CA ALA A 38 -4.86 3.42 -12.86
C ALA A 38 -4.84 2.42 -11.71
N SER A 39 -5.64 2.67 -10.66
CA SER A 39 -6.00 1.68 -9.64
C SER A 39 -6.69 0.45 -10.25
N PRO A 40 -6.83 -0.65 -9.49
CA PRO A 40 -7.50 -1.84 -9.98
C PRO A 40 -8.92 -1.52 -10.49
N PHE A 41 -9.22 -1.97 -11.71
CA PHE A 41 -10.50 -1.75 -12.38
C PHE A 41 -11.33 -3.03 -12.57
N PHE A 42 -10.92 -4.13 -11.96
CA PHE A 42 -11.60 -5.41 -12.01
C PHE A 42 -12.87 -5.36 -11.17
N THR A 43 -13.85 -6.20 -11.48
CA THR A 43 -15.08 -6.31 -10.69
C THR A 43 -14.74 -6.51 -9.21
N ALA A 44 -15.30 -5.63 -8.38
CA ALA A 44 -15.16 -5.61 -6.93
C ALA A 44 -16.57 -5.54 -6.29
N PRO A 45 -16.71 -5.76 -4.96
CA PRO A 45 -17.95 -5.47 -4.25
C PRO A 45 -18.51 -4.09 -4.58
N ALA A 46 -19.83 -3.99 -4.70
CA ALA A 46 -20.51 -2.73 -4.98
C ALA A 46 -20.13 -1.67 -3.94
N GLY A 47 -19.81 -0.46 -4.40
CA GLY A 47 -19.35 0.63 -3.53
C GLY A 47 -17.88 0.54 -3.10
N SER A 48 -17.10 -0.43 -3.60
CA SER A 48 -15.64 -0.42 -3.38
C SER A 48 -15.04 0.87 -3.92
N THR A 49 -14.26 1.54 -3.07
CA THR A 49 -13.63 2.84 -3.39
C THR A 49 -12.22 2.70 -3.92
N HIS A 50 -11.68 1.47 -3.94
CA HIS A 50 -10.26 1.21 -4.22
C HIS A 50 -9.98 0.03 -5.16
N GLY A 51 -10.87 -0.96 -5.27
CA GLY A 51 -10.74 -2.08 -6.21
C GLY A 51 -9.79 -3.22 -5.81
N TYR A 52 -8.98 -3.08 -4.74
CA TYR A 52 -8.13 -4.16 -4.21
C TYR A 52 -8.86 -5.41 -3.69
N ASP A 53 -10.14 -5.26 -3.35
CA ASP A 53 -11.05 -6.34 -2.98
C ASP A 53 -11.65 -7.03 -4.22
N VAL A 54 -10.77 -7.53 -5.11
CA VAL A 54 -11.18 -8.12 -6.40
C VAL A 54 -12.16 -9.28 -6.18
N GLY A 55 -13.36 -9.16 -6.76
CA GLY A 55 -14.39 -10.20 -6.78
C GLY A 55 -14.34 -11.08 -8.02
N ASP A 56 -14.01 -10.49 -9.17
CA ASP A 56 -13.80 -11.23 -10.41
C ASP A 56 -12.74 -10.57 -11.31
N PRO A 57 -11.57 -11.20 -11.54
CA PRO A 57 -10.51 -10.66 -12.40
C PRO A 57 -10.81 -10.76 -13.90
N TYR A 58 -11.96 -11.34 -14.29
CA TYR A 58 -12.35 -11.53 -15.70
C TYR A 58 -13.17 -10.42 -16.31
N THR A 59 -13.70 -9.55 -15.47
CA THR A 59 -14.65 -8.53 -15.88
C THR A 59 -14.21 -7.17 -15.36
N LEU A 60 -14.50 -6.13 -16.14
CA LEU A 60 -14.34 -4.75 -15.71
C LEU A 60 -15.44 -4.42 -14.70
N ASN A 61 -15.08 -3.66 -13.66
CA ASN A 61 -16.06 -3.18 -12.71
C ASN A 61 -17.09 -2.27 -13.41
N PRO A 62 -18.38 -2.62 -13.38
CA PRO A 62 -19.42 -1.81 -14.03
C PRO A 62 -19.58 -0.41 -13.43
N GLU A 63 -19.16 -0.19 -12.17
CA GLU A 63 -19.15 1.14 -11.55
C GLU A 63 -18.03 2.04 -12.10
N ILE A 64 -16.96 1.45 -12.65
CA ILE A 64 -15.84 2.19 -13.27
C ILE A 64 -16.10 2.40 -14.77
N GLY A 65 -16.69 1.42 -15.46
CA GLY A 65 -17.12 1.59 -16.83
C GLY A 65 -17.12 0.33 -17.67
N THR A 66 -17.18 0.52 -18.99
CA THR A 66 -17.34 -0.54 -19.99
C THR A 66 -16.10 -0.70 -20.87
N MET A 67 -16.03 -1.81 -21.59
CA MET A 67 -14.97 -2.04 -22.57
C MET A 67 -14.97 -0.97 -23.68
N ASP A 68 -16.15 -0.53 -24.12
CA ASP A 68 -16.27 0.51 -25.15
C ASP A 68 -15.73 1.86 -24.67
N GLN A 69 -15.97 2.22 -23.41
CA GLN A 69 -15.36 3.41 -22.78
C GLN A 69 -13.83 3.30 -22.75
N LEU A 70 -13.29 2.17 -22.29
CA LEU A 70 -11.85 1.94 -22.27
C LEU A 70 -11.22 2.02 -23.66
N GLN A 71 -11.89 1.50 -24.69
CA GLN A 71 -11.46 1.62 -26.08
C GLN A 71 -11.44 3.07 -26.57
N ARG A 72 -12.47 3.86 -26.26
CA ARG A 72 -12.51 5.30 -26.60
C ARG A 72 -11.40 6.09 -25.92
N ILE A 73 -11.21 5.88 -24.62
CA ILE A 73 -10.07 6.44 -23.86
C ILE A 73 -8.77 6.11 -24.57
N ASN A 74 -8.57 4.84 -24.95
CA ASN A 74 -7.33 4.43 -25.58
C ASN A 74 -7.10 5.04 -26.97
N ILE A 75 -8.16 5.28 -27.76
CA ILE A 75 -8.07 6.03 -29.02
C ILE A 75 -7.53 7.45 -28.76
N GLU A 76 -8.07 8.14 -27.75
CA GLU A 76 -7.61 9.48 -27.39
C GLU A 76 -6.17 9.47 -26.86
N LEU A 77 -5.81 8.49 -26.01
CA LEU A 77 -4.44 8.35 -25.51
C LEU A 77 -3.44 8.14 -26.66
N ARG A 78 -3.76 7.29 -27.65
CA ARG A 78 -2.90 7.07 -28.82
C ARG A 78 -2.70 8.33 -29.66
N GLN A 79 -3.72 9.17 -29.81
CA GLN A 79 -3.58 10.46 -30.51
C GLN A 79 -2.63 11.44 -29.81
N LYS A 80 -2.32 11.19 -28.54
CA LYS A 80 -1.48 12.02 -27.68
C LYS A 80 -0.19 11.32 -27.26
N ASP A 81 0.18 10.21 -27.90
CA ASP A 81 1.32 9.37 -27.51
C ASP A 81 1.35 9.04 -26.02
N MET A 82 0.17 8.80 -25.44
CA MET A 82 -0.01 8.41 -24.06
C MET A 82 -0.33 6.91 -23.95
N THR A 83 0.00 6.33 -22.80
CA THR A 83 -0.17 4.90 -22.53
C THR A 83 -0.91 4.65 -21.22
N TRP A 84 -1.16 3.39 -20.90
CA TRP A 84 -1.86 2.96 -19.69
C TRP A 84 -1.06 1.90 -18.93
N LEU A 85 -0.78 2.17 -17.65
CA LEU A 85 -0.21 1.28 -16.65
C LEU A 85 -1.32 0.82 -15.71
N GLN A 86 -1.59 -0.49 -15.67
CA GLN A 86 -2.69 -1.03 -14.89
C GLN A 86 -2.19 -1.70 -13.59
N ASP A 87 -2.80 -1.34 -12.47
CA ASP A 87 -2.61 -2.04 -11.19
C ASP A 87 -3.33 -3.41 -11.18
N VAL A 88 -2.65 -4.45 -10.68
CA VAL A 88 -3.14 -5.84 -10.61
C VAL A 88 -2.86 -6.46 -9.23
N VAL A 89 -3.79 -7.29 -8.74
CA VAL A 89 -3.84 -7.76 -7.34
C VAL A 89 -3.71 -9.29 -7.22
N PRO A 90 -2.57 -9.89 -7.62
CA PRO A 90 -2.44 -11.34 -7.76
C PRO A 90 -2.46 -12.11 -6.44
N ASN A 91 -2.20 -11.45 -5.30
CA ASN A 91 -2.05 -12.13 -4.02
C ASN A 91 -3.39 -12.60 -3.43
N HIS A 92 -4.47 -11.84 -3.63
CA HIS A 92 -5.69 -12.03 -2.86
C HIS A 92 -6.94 -11.56 -3.61
N MET A 93 -8.10 -12.00 -3.12
CA MET A 93 -9.43 -11.63 -3.60
C MET A 93 -10.36 -11.43 -2.40
N VAL A 94 -11.52 -10.80 -2.62
CA VAL A 94 -12.53 -10.66 -1.57
C VAL A 94 -13.03 -12.03 -1.09
N PHE A 95 -13.08 -12.20 0.23
CA PHE A 95 -13.80 -13.27 0.91
C PHE A 95 -15.26 -12.83 1.06
N GLY A 96 -16.01 -12.91 -0.03
CA GLY A 96 -17.40 -12.53 -0.07
C GLY A 96 -18.17 -13.32 -1.10
N MET A 97 -19.50 -13.30 -1.01
CA MET A 97 -20.36 -14.06 -1.94
C MET A 97 -20.47 -13.41 -3.33
N SER A 98 -19.95 -12.19 -3.48
CA SER A 98 -19.64 -11.58 -4.78
C SER A 98 -18.50 -12.30 -5.52
N ASN A 99 -17.59 -12.96 -4.79
CA ASN A 99 -16.59 -13.85 -5.36
C ASN A 99 -17.23 -15.21 -5.65
N PHE A 100 -17.68 -15.37 -6.89
CA PHE A 100 -18.41 -16.58 -7.31
C PHE A 100 -17.56 -17.85 -7.22
N ARG A 101 -16.24 -17.74 -7.33
CA ARG A 101 -15.31 -18.88 -7.21
C ARG A 101 -15.31 -19.40 -5.79
N LEU A 102 -15.21 -18.50 -4.82
CA LEU A 102 -15.28 -18.86 -3.42
C LEU A 102 -16.67 -19.41 -3.05
N ALA A 103 -17.75 -18.76 -3.50
CA ALA A 103 -19.10 -19.27 -3.29
C ALA A 103 -19.27 -20.70 -3.81
N ASP A 104 -18.69 -21.01 -4.97
CA ASP A 104 -18.68 -22.36 -5.53
C ASP A 104 -17.88 -23.36 -4.69
N VAL A 105 -16.73 -22.95 -4.14
CA VAL A 105 -15.95 -23.77 -3.19
C VAL A 105 -16.76 -24.06 -1.92
N LEU A 106 -17.48 -23.07 -1.37
CA LEU A 106 -18.33 -23.27 -0.19
C LEU A 106 -19.51 -24.21 -0.48
N GLU A 107 -20.02 -24.23 -1.72
CA GLU A 107 -21.14 -25.07 -2.12
C GLU A 107 -20.73 -26.52 -2.47
N ARG A 108 -19.70 -26.66 -3.30
CA ARG A 108 -19.32 -27.94 -3.91
C ARG A 108 -18.10 -28.60 -3.26
N GLY A 109 -17.34 -27.90 -2.43
CA GLY A 109 -16.13 -28.42 -1.80
C GLY A 109 -15.15 -28.95 -2.84
N GLU A 110 -14.68 -30.20 -2.65
CA GLU A 110 -13.73 -30.89 -3.55
C GLU A 110 -14.23 -31.04 -5.00
N TYR A 111 -15.54 -30.94 -5.25
CA TYR A 111 -16.10 -30.99 -6.60
C TYR A 111 -16.05 -29.63 -7.32
N SER A 112 -15.67 -28.55 -6.63
CA SER A 112 -15.49 -27.24 -7.25
C SER A 112 -14.25 -27.24 -8.15
N LEU A 113 -14.39 -26.69 -9.37
CA LEU A 113 -13.24 -26.38 -10.24
C LEU A 113 -12.25 -25.41 -9.58
N TYR A 114 -12.72 -24.65 -8.59
CA TYR A 114 -11.94 -23.64 -7.87
C TYR A 114 -11.41 -24.18 -6.52
N TYR A 115 -11.46 -25.48 -6.26
CA TYR A 115 -10.98 -26.06 -4.99
C TYR A 115 -9.50 -25.72 -4.68
N LYS A 116 -8.66 -25.61 -5.71
CA LYS A 116 -7.23 -25.28 -5.60
C LYS A 116 -6.90 -23.80 -5.82
N TRP A 117 -7.91 -22.97 -6.05
CA TRP A 117 -7.73 -21.55 -6.43
C TRP A 117 -7.26 -20.68 -5.28
N PHE A 118 -7.63 -21.04 -4.05
CA PHE A 118 -7.29 -20.30 -2.84
C PHE A 118 -6.27 -21.09 -2.00
N ASP A 119 -5.45 -20.38 -1.24
CA ASP A 119 -4.46 -20.96 -0.34
C ASP A 119 -5.14 -21.40 0.97
N ILE A 120 -5.74 -22.59 0.92
CA ILE A 120 -6.51 -23.21 2.01
C ILE A 120 -5.79 -24.48 2.47
N ASP A 121 -5.57 -24.58 3.78
CA ASP A 121 -5.15 -25.79 4.46
C ASP A 121 -6.36 -26.71 4.69
N TRP A 122 -6.63 -27.53 3.68
CA TRP A 122 -7.72 -28.51 3.70
C TRP A 122 -7.51 -29.64 4.71
N ASN A 123 -6.28 -29.88 5.18
CA ASN A 123 -5.93 -30.95 6.12
C ASN A 123 -5.66 -30.40 7.54
N HIS A 124 -6.33 -29.30 7.89
CA HIS A 124 -6.16 -28.65 9.18
C HIS A 124 -6.48 -29.62 10.34
N PRO A 125 -5.67 -29.70 11.41
CA PRO A 125 -5.83 -30.69 12.48
C PRO A 125 -7.06 -30.44 13.37
N ASP A 126 -7.60 -29.21 13.37
CA ASP A 126 -8.88 -28.93 14.03
C ASP A 126 -10.00 -29.73 13.32
N PRO A 127 -10.70 -30.65 14.02
CA PRO A 127 -11.76 -31.44 13.42
C PRO A 127 -12.91 -30.61 12.83
N MET A 128 -13.10 -29.37 13.28
CA MET A 128 -14.11 -28.45 12.73
C MET A 128 -13.67 -27.81 11.40
N LEU A 129 -12.38 -27.80 11.09
CA LEU A 129 -11.81 -27.20 9.88
C LEU A 129 -11.24 -28.23 8.89
N ASN A 130 -11.02 -29.48 9.32
CA ASN A 130 -10.56 -30.53 8.42
C ASN A 130 -11.56 -30.75 7.27
N GLY A 131 -11.10 -30.61 6.02
CA GLY A 131 -11.92 -30.69 4.82
C GLY A 131 -12.87 -29.51 4.60
N LYS A 132 -12.73 -28.41 5.36
CA LYS A 132 -13.65 -27.26 5.29
C LYS A 132 -12.92 -25.93 5.18
N VAL A 133 -13.63 -24.88 4.80
CA VAL A 133 -13.12 -23.49 4.82
C VAL A 133 -13.66 -22.76 6.05
N MET A 134 -12.80 -22.10 6.83
CA MET A 134 -13.25 -21.21 7.89
C MET A 134 -13.95 -19.96 7.33
N VAL A 135 -15.10 -19.58 7.89
CA VAL A 135 -15.89 -18.39 7.51
C VAL A 135 -16.09 -17.51 8.76
N PRO A 136 -15.12 -16.64 9.09
CA PRO A 136 -15.06 -15.94 10.38
C PRO A 136 -15.76 -14.57 10.33
N PHE A 137 -17.08 -14.56 10.12
CA PHE A 137 -17.87 -13.32 10.02
C PHE A 137 -19.05 -13.24 10.97
N LEU A 138 -19.24 -14.24 11.85
CA LEU A 138 -20.26 -14.13 12.88
C LEU A 138 -19.85 -13.04 13.88
N GLY A 139 -20.81 -12.23 14.33
CA GLY A 139 -20.60 -11.22 15.36
C GLY A 139 -20.43 -11.80 16.78
N LYS A 140 -20.73 -13.09 16.96
CA LYS A 140 -20.70 -13.85 18.22
C LYS A 140 -20.31 -15.31 17.96
N PRO A 141 -19.97 -16.11 18.99
CA PRO A 141 -19.80 -17.55 18.85
C PRO A 141 -21.02 -18.24 18.23
N LEU A 142 -20.79 -19.22 17.36
CA LEU A 142 -21.85 -19.96 16.64
C LEU A 142 -22.97 -20.48 17.56
N PRO A 143 -22.70 -21.09 18.74
CA PRO A 143 -23.76 -21.55 19.64
C PRO A 143 -24.72 -20.43 20.08
N GLU A 144 -24.21 -19.22 20.30
CA GLU A 144 -25.02 -18.06 20.68
C GLU A 144 -25.88 -17.56 19.52
N CYS A 145 -25.31 -17.48 18.31
CA CYS A 145 -26.06 -17.13 17.10
C CYS A 145 -27.23 -18.11 16.85
N LEU A 146 -27.00 -19.41 17.09
CA LEU A 146 -28.04 -20.44 16.96
C LEU A 146 -29.13 -20.28 18.03
N GLN A 147 -28.75 -20.04 19.29
CA GLN A 147 -29.70 -19.80 20.38
C GLN A 147 -30.56 -18.56 20.12
N GLN A 148 -29.96 -17.51 19.56
CA GLN A 148 -30.65 -16.26 19.21
C GLN A 148 -31.38 -16.31 17.85
N ARG A 149 -31.34 -17.47 17.16
CA ARG A 149 -31.97 -17.69 15.85
C ARG A 149 -31.54 -16.68 14.79
N GLU A 150 -30.29 -16.22 14.87
CA GLU A 150 -29.67 -15.30 13.91
C GLU A 150 -29.30 -16.01 12.59
N ILE A 151 -29.11 -17.35 12.65
CA ILE A 151 -28.82 -18.20 11.50
C ILE A 151 -30.06 -19.00 11.12
N LYS A 152 -30.37 -19.07 9.82
CA LYS A 152 -31.53 -19.81 9.29
C LYS A 152 -31.21 -20.49 7.98
N ILE A 153 -31.80 -21.65 7.72
CA ILE A 153 -31.93 -22.21 6.38
C ILE A 153 -33.13 -21.58 5.70
N ALA A 154 -32.94 -21.12 4.47
CA ALA A 154 -34.02 -20.58 3.64
C ALA A 154 -34.04 -21.27 2.27
N LEU A 155 -35.21 -21.24 1.64
CA LEU A 155 -35.38 -21.65 0.24
C LEU A 155 -35.54 -20.38 -0.61
N LEU A 156 -34.66 -20.20 -1.58
CA LEU A 156 -34.72 -19.17 -2.62
C LEU A 156 -35.03 -19.82 -3.98
N SER A 157 -35.21 -19.01 -5.03
CA SER A 157 -35.46 -19.49 -6.40
C SER A 157 -34.36 -20.39 -6.94
N GLU A 158 -33.13 -20.21 -6.47
CA GLU A 158 -31.92 -20.94 -6.88
C GLU A 158 -31.60 -22.15 -6.00
N GLY A 159 -32.41 -22.37 -4.96
CA GLY A 159 -32.28 -23.50 -4.04
C GLY A 159 -32.12 -23.10 -2.57
N PHE A 160 -31.63 -24.04 -1.76
CA PHE A 160 -31.48 -23.85 -0.32
C PHE A 160 -30.21 -23.06 0.01
N VAL A 161 -30.29 -22.21 1.03
CA VAL A 161 -29.20 -21.33 1.47
C VAL A 161 -29.14 -21.24 2.98
N VAL A 162 -27.98 -20.84 3.51
CA VAL A 162 -27.78 -20.46 4.91
C VAL A 162 -27.78 -18.94 5.01
N LYS A 163 -28.68 -18.35 5.80
CA LYS A 163 -28.76 -16.91 6.06
C LYS A 163 -28.18 -16.56 7.42
N TYR A 164 -27.40 -15.49 7.49
CA TYR A 164 -26.97 -14.82 8.72
C TYR A 164 -27.15 -13.31 8.55
N GLY A 165 -28.18 -12.75 9.19
CA GLY A 165 -28.66 -11.39 8.86
C GLY A 165 -29.01 -11.29 7.37
N GLU A 166 -28.43 -10.31 6.69
CA GLU A 166 -28.57 -10.11 5.24
C GLU A 166 -27.59 -10.96 4.40
N THR A 167 -26.60 -11.60 5.03
CA THR A 167 -25.61 -12.40 4.32
C THR A 167 -26.18 -13.78 3.97
N ILE A 168 -25.98 -14.19 2.72
CA ILE A 168 -26.48 -15.45 2.17
C ILE A 168 -25.30 -16.31 1.75
N TYR A 169 -25.13 -17.47 2.40
CA TYR A 169 -24.16 -18.49 2.01
C TYR A 169 -24.86 -19.65 1.29
N PRO A 170 -24.21 -20.29 0.30
CA PRO A 170 -24.80 -21.44 -0.37
C PRO A 170 -24.91 -22.62 0.59
N LEU A 171 -25.99 -23.41 0.49
CA LEU A 171 -26.04 -24.70 1.17
C LEU A 171 -25.14 -25.70 0.43
N SER A 172 -24.17 -26.30 1.12
CA SER A 172 -23.28 -27.28 0.50
C SER A 172 -24.02 -28.53 0.05
N ILE A 173 -23.53 -29.18 -1.01
CA ILE A 173 -24.18 -30.38 -1.57
C ILE A 173 -24.23 -31.55 -0.60
N SER A 174 -23.22 -31.67 0.26
CA SER A 174 -23.20 -32.62 1.38
C SER A 174 -24.36 -32.43 2.36
N ALA A 175 -24.92 -31.23 2.47
CA ALA A 175 -25.98 -30.91 3.41
C ALA A 175 -27.41 -31.11 2.87
N TYR A 176 -27.59 -31.35 1.57
CA TYR A 176 -28.91 -31.61 0.98
C TYR A 176 -29.54 -32.91 1.50
N GLU A 177 -28.73 -33.96 1.68
CA GLU A 177 -29.21 -35.23 2.24
C GLU A 177 -29.74 -35.08 3.68
N PRO A 178 -28.95 -34.60 4.65
CA PRO A 178 -29.43 -34.44 6.02
C PRO A 178 -30.55 -33.39 6.16
N LEU A 179 -30.63 -32.41 5.25
CA LEU A 179 -31.76 -31.48 5.19
C LEU A 179 -33.05 -32.20 4.79
N LEU A 180 -33.06 -32.86 3.63
CA LEU A 180 -34.28 -33.36 3.00
C LEU A 180 -34.68 -34.78 3.47
N ALA A 181 -33.75 -35.55 4.05
CA ALA A 181 -34.04 -36.89 4.57
C ALA A 181 -35.19 -36.93 5.59
N LEU A 182 -35.46 -35.80 6.26
CA LEU A 182 -36.56 -35.61 7.19
C LEU A 182 -37.97 -35.64 6.54
N LEU A 183 -38.07 -35.52 5.21
CA LEU A 183 -39.34 -35.59 4.48
C LEU A 183 -39.78 -37.04 4.15
N HIS A 184 -38.85 -38.00 4.19
CA HIS A 184 -39.10 -39.43 3.90
C HIS A 184 -39.85 -39.73 2.58
N GLN A 185 -39.42 -39.12 1.46
CA GLN A 185 -40.05 -39.28 0.13
C GLN A 185 -39.10 -39.90 -0.92
N PRO A 186 -39.59 -40.72 -1.87
CA PRO A 186 -38.77 -41.27 -2.95
C PRO A 186 -38.09 -40.20 -3.83
N ASP A 187 -38.80 -39.12 -4.15
CA ASP A 187 -38.31 -38.05 -5.02
C ASP A 187 -37.12 -37.29 -4.39
N VAL A 188 -37.05 -37.25 -3.05
CA VAL A 188 -35.90 -36.70 -2.31
C VAL A 188 -34.64 -37.51 -2.57
N VAL A 189 -34.74 -38.85 -2.54
CA VAL A 189 -33.59 -39.73 -2.79
C VAL A 189 -33.07 -39.53 -4.21
N GLN A 190 -33.98 -39.44 -5.19
CA GLN A 190 -33.61 -39.17 -6.58
C GLN A 190 -32.92 -37.81 -6.74
N LEU A 191 -33.47 -36.75 -6.13
CA LEU A 191 -32.86 -35.41 -6.17
C LEU A 191 -31.44 -35.42 -5.60
N ILE A 192 -31.24 -36.01 -4.41
CA ILE A 192 -29.91 -36.06 -3.76
C ILE A 192 -28.90 -36.81 -4.64
N GLN A 193 -29.29 -37.95 -5.21
CA GLN A 193 -28.43 -38.73 -6.09
C GLN A 193 -28.05 -37.96 -7.36
N GLN A 194 -29.01 -37.26 -7.97
CA GLN A 194 -28.77 -36.44 -9.15
C GLN A 194 -27.86 -35.24 -8.81
N LEU A 195 -28.13 -34.49 -7.74
CA LEU A 195 -27.29 -33.38 -7.32
C LEU A 195 -25.84 -33.79 -7.07
N ARG A 196 -25.62 -34.92 -6.37
CA ARG A 196 -24.26 -35.45 -6.15
C ARG A 196 -23.57 -35.85 -7.45
N LYS A 197 -24.28 -36.58 -8.32
CA LYS A 197 -23.75 -37.01 -9.62
C LYS A 197 -23.35 -35.81 -10.46
N GLU A 198 -24.21 -34.80 -10.54
CA GLU A 198 -23.98 -33.61 -11.36
C GLU A 198 -22.90 -32.71 -10.76
N ALA A 199 -22.85 -32.53 -9.44
CA ALA A 199 -21.78 -31.77 -8.79
C ALA A 199 -20.39 -32.31 -9.14
N ALA A 200 -20.26 -33.64 -9.19
CA ALA A 200 -19.01 -34.34 -9.48
C ALA A 200 -18.58 -34.33 -10.96
N GLN A 201 -19.37 -33.78 -11.89
CA GLN A 201 -19.02 -33.75 -13.32
C GLN A 201 -18.03 -32.64 -13.71
N GLY A 202 -17.63 -31.77 -12.77
CA GLY A 202 -16.69 -30.68 -13.05
C GLY A 202 -17.31 -29.58 -13.94
N TRP A 203 -18.61 -29.32 -13.79
CA TRP A 203 -19.30 -28.27 -14.57
C TRP A 203 -18.74 -26.87 -14.27
N PRO A 204 -18.64 -25.98 -15.29
CA PRO A 204 -18.50 -24.54 -15.07
C PRO A 204 -19.62 -24.03 -14.16
N LEU A 205 -19.35 -22.97 -13.39
CA LEU A 205 -20.28 -22.48 -12.37
C LEU A 205 -21.66 -22.11 -12.92
N SER A 206 -21.73 -21.46 -14.08
CA SER A 206 -23.00 -21.11 -14.73
C SER A 206 -23.86 -22.35 -15.01
N SER A 207 -23.26 -23.36 -15.65
CA SER A 207 -23.91 -24.63 -15.94
C SER A 207 -24.33 -25.38 -14.67
N TRP A 208 -23.47 -25.37 -13.65
CA TRP A 208 -23.80 -25.96 -12.34
C TRP A 208 -25.04 -25.30 -11.71
N ARG A 209 -25.09 -23.96 -11.69
CA ARG A 209 -26.23 -23.20 -11.14
C ARG A 209 -27.53 -23.51 -11.88
N GLU A 210 -27.49 -23.58 -13.21
CA GLU A 210 -28.66 -23.93 -14.04
C GLU A 210 -29.16 -25.35 -13.73
N ILE A 211 -28.25 -26.34 -13.71
CA ILE A 211 -28.59 -27.74 -13.42
C ILE A 211 -29.19 -27.88 -12.03
N LYS A 212 -28.52 -27.35 -10.99
CA LYS A 212 -29.02 -27.39 -9.61
C LYS A 212 -30.39 -26.73 -9.50
N THR A 213 -30.56 -25.54 -10.07
CA THR A 213 -31.82 -24.80 -10.03
C THR A 213 -32.93 -25.62 -10.69
N GLY A 214 -32.68 -26.19 -11.87
CA GLY A 214 -33.64 -27.04 -12.57
C GLY A 214 -34.05 -28.29 -11.77
N LEU A 215 -33.09 -28.96 -11.14
CA LEU A 215 -33.34 -30.12 -10.28
C LEU A 215 -34.19 -29.75 -9.05
N VAL A 216 -33.84 -28.65 -8.36
CA VAL A 216 -34.58 -28.19 -7.17
C VAL A 216 -35.99 -27.71 -7.55
N GLN A 217 -36.15 -26.99 -8.66
CA GLN A 217 -37.46 -26.56 -9.14
C GLN A 217 -38.33 -27.75 -9.57
N THR A 218 -37.75 -28.77 -10.18
CA THR A 218 -38.46 -30.02 -10.51
C THR A 218 -38.98 -30.70 -9.26
N PHE A 219 -38.17 -30.79 -8.21
CA PHE A 219 -38.59 -31.31 -6.91
C PHE A 219 -39.71 -30.47 -6.27
N LEU A 220 -39.66 -29.15 -6.43
CA LEU A 220 -40.64 -28.21 -5.89
C LEU A 220 -41.83 -27.94 -6.83
N ALA A 221 -42.05 -28.77 -7.84
CA ALA A 221 -43.07 -28.54 -8.86
C ALA A 221 -44.52 -28.60 -8.33
N SER A 222 -44.75 -29.20 -7.15
CA SER A 222 -46.08 -29.29 -6.53
C SER A 222 -46.22 -28.37 -5.31
N GLU A 223 -47.42 -27.80 -5.12
CA GLU A 223 -47.72 -26.99 -3.92
C GLU A 223 -47.56 -27.78 -2.62
N GLN A 224 -47.80 -29.10 -2.68
CA GLN A 224 -47.59 -29.99 -1.54
C GLN A 224 -46.11 -30.05 -1.15
N ALA A 225 -45.21 -30.29 -2.10
CA ALA A 225 -43.77 -30.34 -1.84
C ALA A 225 -43.25 -29.02 -1.25
N VAL A 226 -43.69 -27.88 -1.81
CA VAL A 226 -43.34 -26.55 -1.28
C VAL A 226 -43.84 -26.39 0.16
N THR A 227 -45.05 -26.82 0.46
CA THR A 227 -45.64 -26.73 1.81
C THR A 227 -44.90 -27.59 2.82
N GLU A 228 -44.53 -28.82 2.44
CA GLU A 228 -43.78 -29.75 3.28
C GLU A 228 -42.36 -29.24 3.54
N VAL A 229 -41.68 -28.70 2.52
CA VAL A 229 -40.37 -28.06 2.67
C VAL A 229 -40.46 -26.84 3.60
N ARG A 230 -41.49 -26.00 3.49
CA ARG A 230 -41.67 -24.86 4.42
C ARG A 230 -41.80 -25.32 5.87
N LYS A 231 -42.63 -26.34 6.13
CA LYS A 231 -42.78 -26.92 7.48
C LYS A 231 -41.46 -27.51 7.99
N LEU A 232 -40.72 -28.20 7.13
CA LEU A 232 -39.39 -28.72 7.47
C LEU A 232 -38.44 -27.58 7.88
N LEU A 233 -38.38 -26.50 7.10
CA LEU A 233 -37.53 -25.35 7.41
C LEU A 233 -37.94 -24.66 8.72
N GLU A 234 -39.24 -24.58 9.03
CA GLU A 234 -39.72 -24.09 10.33
C GLU A 234 -39.20 -24.94 11.49
N VAL A 235 -39.28 -26.27 11.37
CA VAL A 235 -38.78 -27.21 12.37
C VAL A 235 -37.27 -27.04 12.57
N ILE A 236 -36.49 -27.09 11.49
CA ILE A 236 -35.03 -26.96 11.53
C ILE A 236 -34.62 -25.61 12.14
N ASN A 237 -35.21 -24.51 11.69
CA ASN A 237 -34.87 -23.17 12.17
C ASN A 237 -35.32 -22.90 13.61
N SER A 238 -36.22 -23.74 14.16
CA SER A 238 -36.67 -23.65 15.55
C SER A 238 -35.82 -24.46 16.53
N ASP A 239 -35.09 -25.48 16.04
CA ASP A 239 -34.27 -26.39 16.83
C ASP A 239 -32.77 -26.16 16.55
N ALA A 240 -32.10 -25.52 17.52
CA ALA A 240 -30.68 -25.18 17.42
C ALA A 240 -29.78 -26.41 17.23
N ARG A 241 -30.14 -27.58 17.77
CA ARG A 241 -29.34 -28.81 17.67
C ARG A 241 -29.44 -29.41 16.27
N VAL A 242 -30.64 -29.44 15.71
CA VAL A 242 -30.86 -29.91 14.33
C VAL A 242 -30.14 -28.98 13.34
N LEU A 243 -30.29 -27.67 13.52
CA LEU A 243 -29.60 -26.68 12.68
C LEU A 243 -28.07 -26.80 12.81
N GLN A 244 -27.53 -26.98 14.02
CA GLN A 244 -26.10 -27.19 14.23
C GLN A 244 -25.59 -28.43 13.49
N ASN A 245 -26.30 -29.56 13.58
CA ASN A 245 -25.92 -30.78 12.87
C ASN A 245 -25.92 -30.58 11.35
N LEU A 246 -26.87 -29.81 10.81
CA LEU A 246 -26.89 -29.47 9.39
C LEU A 246 -25.74 -28.54 8.98
N LEU A 247 -25.39 -27.57 9.82
CA LEU A 247 -24.25 -26.68 9.59
C LEU A 247 -22.92 -27.44 9.64
N GLN A 248 -22.81 -28.51 10.44
CA GLN A 248 -21.63 -29.38 10.43
C GLN A 248 -21.44 -30.13 9.11
N GLN A 249 -22.45 -30.18 8.24
CA GLN A 249 -22.37 -30.86 6.93
C GLN A 249 -21.96 -29.90 5.81
N GLN A 250 -21.76 -28.61 6.10
CA GLN A 250 -21.25 -27.67 5.09
C GLN A 250 -19.77 -27.96 4.78
N CYS A 251 -19.33 -27.59 3.58
CA CYS A 251 -17.92 -27.53 3.18
C CYS A 251 -17.17 -26.34 3.83
N TYR A 252 -17.84 -25.63 4.74
CA TYR A 252 -17.32 -24.47 5.43
C TYR A 252 -17.81 -24.44 6.88
N GLN A 253 -17.14 -23.66 7.71
CA GLN A 253 -17.44 -23.54 9.13
C GLN A 253 -17.66 -22.07 9.47
N LEU A 254 -18.90 -21.71 9.83
CA LEU A 254 -19.21 -20.38 10.34
C LEU A 254 -18.57 -20.20 11.72
N CYS A 255 -17.75 -19.17 11.86
CA CYS A 255 -16.97 -18.88 13.07
C CYS A 255 -17.17 -17.44 13.54
N TYR A 256 -16.92 -17.20 14.82
CA TYR A 256 -16.82 -15.85 15.35
C TYR A 256 -15.60 -15.15 14.73
N TRP A 257 -15.75 -13.89 14.33
CA TRP A 257 -14.69 -13.19 13.60
C TRP A 257 -13.36 -13.10 14.35
N ARG A 258 -13.38 -13.12 15.69
CA ARG A 258 -12.16 -13.10 16.51
C ARG A 258 -11.44 -14.44 16.58
N ASP A 259 -12.14 -15.55 16.32
CA ASP A 259 -11.53 -16.88 16.36
C ASP A 259 -10.43 -17.01 15.30
N ALA A 260 -10.55 -16.27 14.19
CA ALA A 260 -9.54 -16.21 13.12
C ALA A 260 -8.15 -15.77 13.60
N ASN A 261 -8.06 -15.04 14.72
CA ASN A 261 -6.77 -14.67 15.29
C ASN A 261 -6.07 -15.86 15.95
N GLN A 262 -6.81 -16.86 16.42
CA GLN A 262 -6.30 -18.01 17.18
C GLN A 262 -6.19 -19.28 16.34
N VAL A 263 -7.12 -19.48 15.41
CA VAL A 263 -7.19 -20.62 14.51
C VAL A 263 -7.61 -20.09 13.14
N ILE A 264 -6.90 -20.48 12.10
CA ILE A 264 -7.21 -20.10 10.72
C ILE A 264 -6.67 -21.17 9.79
N ASN A 265 -7.41 -21.50 8.72
CA ASN A 265 -6.98 -22.52 7.76
C ASN A 265 -6.96 -22.02 6.32
N TYR A 266 -6.93 -20.71 6.12
CA TYR A 266 -6.62 -20.12 4.82
C TYR A 266 -5.67 -18.95 5.04
N ARG A 267 -4.84 -18.64 4.05
CA ARG A 267 -3.95 -17.48 4.13
C ARG A 267 -4.75 -16.20 3.82
N ARG A 268 -4.56 -15.19 4.66
CA ARG A 268 -5.17 -13.85 4.54
C ARG A 268 -4.21 -12.86 3.88
N PHE A 269 -4.74 -11.73 3.40
CA PHE A 269 -3.92 -10.52 3.24
C PHE A 269 -3.75 -9.86 4.62
N PHE A 270 -2.53 -9.86 5.14
CA PHE A 270 -2.23 -9.48 6.52
C PHE A 270 -3.09 -10.26 7.53
N ALA A 271 -3.92 -9.55 8.30
CA ALA A 271 -4.90 -10.11 9.24
C ALA A 271 -6.35 -9.70 8.87
N VAL A 272 -6.59 -9.39 7.60
CA VAL A 272 -7.91 -8.98 7.08
C VAL A 272 -8.70 -10.22 6.67
N ASN A 273 -9.79 -10.52 7.39
CA ASN A 273 -10.59 -11.72 7.15
C ASN A 273 -11.34 -11.65 5.82
N GLU A 274 -11.66 -10.44 5.36
CA GLU A 274 -12.38 -10.13 4.13
C GLU A 274 -11.53 -10.35 2.88
N LEU A 275 -10.24 -10.73 2.99
CA LEU A 275 -9.34 -10.94 1.86
C LEU A 275 -8.67 -12.31 1.96
N ILE A 276 -9.11 -13.24 1.10
CA ILE A 276 -8.56 -14.59 0.99
C ILE A 276 -7.46 -14.64 -0.07
N ALA A 277 -6.34 -15.27 0.27
CA ALA A 277 -5.22 -15.32 -0.64
C ALA A 277 -5.44 -16.33 -1.78
N VAL A 278 -5.05 -15.92 -2.98
CA VAL A 278 -5.08 -16.74 -4.20
C VAL A 278 -3.83 -17.62 -4.24
N ASN A 279 -3.99 -18.86 -4.67
CA ASN A 279 -2.88 -19.78 -4.94
C ASN A 279 -2.25 -19.48 -6.32
N ILE A 280 -1.71 -18.26 -6.49
CA ILE A 280 -1.18 -17.79 -7.78
C ILE A 280 0.09 -18.54 -8.22
N ALA A 281 0.72 -19.30 -7.32
CA ALA A 281 1.82 -20.20 -7.65
C ALA A 281 1.37 -21.37 -8.55
N ASN A 282 0.09 -21.76 -8.47
CA ASN A 282 -0.50 -22.70 -9.42
C ASN A 282 -0.58 -22.06 -10.82
N GLU A 283 -0.09 -22.78 -11.83
CA GLU A 283 0.01 -22.30 -13.20
C GLU A 283 -1.36 -22.04 -13.85
N GLU A 284 -2.34 -22.92 -13.64
CA GLU A 284 -3.69 -22.75 -14.17
C GLU A 284 -4.37 -21.51 -13.57
N VAL A 285 -4.20 -21.30 -12.25
CA VAL A 285 -4.71 -20.12 -11.55
C VAL A 285 -4.06 -18.84 -12.07
N PHE A 286 -2.73 -18.85 -12.31
CA PHE A 286 -2.02 -17.72 -12.89
C PHE A 286 -2.60 -17.30 -14.24
N TYR A 287 -2.74 -18.25 -15.18
CA TYR A 287 -3.22 -17.96 -16.52
C TYR A 287 -4.69 -17.56 -16.54
N GLU A 288 -5.54 -18.21 -15.75
CA GLU A 288 -6.92 -17.77 -15.54
C GLU A 288 -6.96 -16.32 -15.05
N TYR A 289 -6.29 -16.03 -13.93
CA TYR A 289 -6.36 -14.73 -13.26
C TYR A 289 -5.93 -13.58 -14.18
N HIS A 290 -4.91 -13.80 -15.01
CA HIS A 290 -4.34 -12.76 -15.87
C HIS A 290 -5.01 -12.67 -17.25
N GLN A 291 -6.00 -13.50 -17.57
CA GLN A 291 -6.54 -13.62 -18.93
C GLN A 291 -7.14 -12.31 -19.46
N LEU A 292 -7.96 -11.60 -18.67
CA LEU A 292 -8.52 -10.31 -19.08
C LEU A 292 -7.40 -9.30 -19.34
N LEU A 293 -6.48 -9.14 -18.39
CA LEU A 293 -5.41 -8.15 -18.47
C LEU A 293 -4.48 -8.41 -19.66
N HIS A 294 -4.17 -9.68 -19.93
CA HIS A 294 -3.40 -10.07 -21.09
C HIS A 294 -4.15 -9.82 -22.41
N ASN A 295 -5.47 -10.05 -22.46
CA ASN A 295 -6.28 -9.69 -23.62
C ASN A 295 -6.23 -8.18 -23.89
N LEU A 296 -6.35 -7.35 -22.84
CA LEU A 296 -6.22 -5.90 -22.94
C LEU A 296 -4.82 -5.48 -23.42
N TYR A 297 -3.77 -6.13 -22.92
CA TYR A 297 -2.40 -5.91 -23.36
C TYR A 297 -2.22 -6.24 -24.85
N ARG A 298 -2.70 -7.40 -25.32
CA ARG A 298 -2.64 -7.79 -26.75
C ARG A 298 -3.37 -6.83 -27.67
N GLN A 299 -4.47 -6.24 -27.20
CA GLN A 299 -5.22 -5.20 -27.91
C GLN A 299 -4.57 -3.81 -27.82
N LYS A 300 -3.46 -3.69 -27.10
CA LYS A 300 -2.75 -2.44 -26.79
C LYS A 300 -3.67 -1.42 -26.08
N LEU A 301 -4.57 -1.91 -25.24
CA LEU A 301 -5.37 -1.08 -24.33
C LEU A 301 -4.60 -0.80 -23.03
N VAL A 302 -3.73 -1.72 -22.63
CA VAL A 302 -2.78 -1.59 -21.51
C VAL A 302 -1.36 -1.84 -22.03
N GLN A 303 -0.36 -1.10 -21.53
CA GLN A 303 1.05 -1.22 -21.95
C GLN A 303 1.97 -1.72 -20.84
N GLY A 304 1.54 -1.61 -19.58
CA GLY A 304 2.30 -2.08 -18.44
C GLY A 304 1.41 -2.52 -17.29
N VAL A 305 2.02 -3.21 -16.33
CA VAL A 305 1.36 -3.67 -15.10
C VAL A 305 2.15 -3.23 -13.87
N ARG A 306 1.44 -2.73 -12.86
CA ARG A 306 1.95 -2.56 -11.49
C ARG A 306 1.41 -3.71 -10.66
N ILE A 307 2.30 -4.50 -10.08
CA ILE A 307 1.93 -5.67 -9.29
C ILE A 307 1.81 -5.27 -7.82
N ASP A 308 0.60 -5.39 -7.29
CA ASP A 308 0.31 -5.23 -5.87
C ASP A 308 0.93 -6.34 -5.02
N HIS A 309 1.47 -5.97 -3.86
CA HIS A 309 1.87 -6.86 -2.80
C HIS A 309 2.66 -8.11 -3.24
N ILE A 310 3.74 -7.92 -4.02
CA ILE A 310 4.57 -9.03 -4.53
C ILE A 310 5.14 -9.89 -3.39
N ASP A 311 5.37 -9.28 -2.23
CA ASP A 311 5.91 -9.92 -1.03
C ASP A 311 4.89 -10.85 -0.33
N GLY A 312 3.63 -10.88 -0.76
CA GLY A 312 2.66 -11.90 -0.31
C GLY A 312 2.78 -13.24 -1.06
N LEU A 313 3.43 -13.26 -2.22
CA LEU A 313 3.49 -14.43 -3.08
C LEU A 313 4.44 -15.50 -2.53
N GLU A 314 4.12 -16.77 -2.75
CA GLU A 314 4.98 -17.89 -2.36
C GLU A 314 6.28 -17.89 -3.18
N LYS A 315 6.18 -17.67 -4.49
CA LYS A 315 7.27 -17.75 -5.47
C LYS A 315 7.32 -16.50 -6.37
N PRO A 316 7.73 -15.33 -5.85
CA PRO A 316 7.65 -14.06 -6.59
C PRO A 316 8.49 -14.06 -7.87
N LEU A 317 9.71 -14.61 -7.85
CA LEU A 317 10.55 -14.70 -9.06
C LEU A 317 9.88 -15.55 -10.16
N GLU A 318 9.32 -16.71 -9.80
CA GLU A 318 8.62 -17.58 -10.75
C GLU A 318 7.39 -16.87 -11.33
N TYR A 319 6.60 -16.20 -10.49
CA TYR A 319 5.49 -15.37 -10.91
C TYR A 319 5.93 -14.29 -11.92
N LEU A 320 7.00 -13.54 -11.62
CA LEU A 320 7.52 -12.50 -12.50
C LEU A 320 8.04 -13.05 -13.84
N ASN A 321 8.68 -14.23 -13.82
CA ASN A 321 9.07 -14.93 -15.04
C ASN A 321 7.86 -15.33 -15.88
N ARG A 322 6.77 -15.82 -15.26
CA ARG A 322 5.52 -16.12 -15.97
C ARG A 322 4.86 -14.86 -16.53
N VAL A 323 4.87 -13.74 -15.78
CA VAL A 323 4.42 -12.43 -16.29
C VAL A 323 5.22 -12.06 -17.54
N ARG A 324 6.55 -12.23 -17.53
CA ARG A 324 7.37 -11.97 -18.73
C ARG A 324 7.07 -12.88 -19.90
N GLN A 325 6.89 -14.17 -19.65
CA GLN A 325 6.53 -15.12 -20.69
C GLN A 325 5.15 -14.81 -21.29
N PHE A 326 4.20 -14.37 -20.46
CA PHE A 326 2.82 -14.13 -20.87
C PHE A 326 2.61 -12.77 -21.53
N PHE A 327 3.22 -11.71 -20.98
CA PHE A 327 3.08 -10.34 -21.49
C PHE A 327 4.23 -9.92 -22.42
N GLY A 328 5.33 -10.66 -22.49
CA GLY A 328 6.51 -10.32 -23.29
C GLY A 328 7.41 -9.25 -22.68
N ASP A 329 8.59 -9.08 -23.29
CA ASP A 329 9.64 -8.16 -22.83
C ASP A 329 9.28 -6.68 -23.00
N ASP A 330 8.31 -6.38 -23.87
CA ASP A 330 7.92 -5.00 -24.15
C ASP A 330 7.00 -4.38 -23.09
N CYS A 331 6.37 -5.22 -22.26
CA CYS A 331 5.48 -4.80 -21.18
C CYS A 331 6.27 -4.11 -20.06
N TYR A 332 5.87 -2.92 -19.65
CA TYR A 332 6.46 -2.26 -18.48
C TYR A 332 5.91 -2.92 -17.20
N VAL A 333 6.78 -3.44 -16.34
CA VAL A 333 6.39 -4.13 -15.10
C VAL A 333 7.12 -3.51 -13.92
N VAL A 334 6.36 -3.05 -12.94
CA VAL A 334 6.86 -2.59 -11.64
C VAL A 334 6.15 -3.31 -10.52
N VAL A 335 6.80 -3.41 -9.37
CA VAL A 335 6.27 -4.12 -8.20
C VAL A 335 6.10 -3.17 -7.03
N GLU A 336 5.00 -3.30 -6.31
CA GLU A 336 4.93 -2.75 -4.96
C GLU A 336 5.77 -3.63 -4.03
N LYS A 337 6.93 -3.11 -3.64
CA LYS A 337 7.85 -3.75 -2.70
C LYS A 337 8.50 -2.68 -1.84
N ILE A 338 8.45 -2.85 -0.53
CA ILE A 338 9.07 -1.92 0.42
C ILE A 338 10.50 -2.36 0.69
N LEU A 339 11.46 -1.48 0.40
CA LEU A 339 12.88 -1.72 0.63
C LEU A 339 13.30 -1.05 1.94
N GLU A 340 13.89 -1.83 2.85
CA GLU A 340 14.55 -1.26 4.03
C GLU A 340 15.84 -0.52 3.65
N GLN A 341 16.38 0.30 4.56
CA GLN A 341 17.44 1.29 4.28
C GLN A 341 18.65 0.80 3.45
N HIS A 342 19.07 -0.46 3.62
CA HIS A 342 20.21 -1.07 2.93
C HIS A 342 19.81 -2.23 2.02
N GLU A 343 18.51 -2.48 1.87
CA GLU A 343 17.98 -3.53 1.03
C GLU A 343 18.03 -3.09 -0.44
N GLN A 344 18.32 -4.05 -1.31
CA GLN A 344 18.27 -3.87 -2.76
C GLN A 344 17.20 -4.80 -3.32
N LEU A 345 16.47 -4.34 -4.33
CA LEU A 345 15.58 -5.21 -5.08
C LEU A 345 16.40 -6.34 -5.74
N PRO A 346 15.93 -7.60 -5.73
CA PRO A 346 16.70 -8.71 -6.31
C PRO A 346 17.05 -8.45 -7.78
N ALA A 347 18.34 -8.49 -8.11
CA ALA A 347 18.85 -8.10 -9.42
C ALA A 347 18.38 -9.01 -10.57
N ASN A 348 17.97 -10.24 -10.26
CA ASN A 348 17.45 -11.20 -11.23
C ASN A 348 15.94 -11.09 -11.47
N TRP A 349 15.22 -10.22 -10.74
CA TRP A 349 13.81 -9.99 -11.01
C TRP A 349 13.65 -9.28 -12.36
N PRO A 350 12.88 -9.83 -13.29
CA PRO A 350 12.74 -9.24 -14.61
C PRO A 350 11.72 -8.09 -14.55
N VAL A 351 12.01 -7.02 -13.84
CA VAL A 351 11.13 -5.85 -13.64
C VAL A 351 11.88 -4.56 -13.89
N GLN A 352 11.15 -3.48 -14.16
CA GLN A 352 11.74 -2.15 -14.34
C GLN A 352 12.07 -1.46 -13.01
N GLY A 353 11.49 -1.93 -11.89
CA GLY A 353 11.78 -1.46 -10.55
C GLY A 353 10.57 -1.59 -9.62
N THR A 354 10.53 -0.73 -8.60
CA THR A 354 9.45 -0.67 -7.61
C THR A 354 8.46 0.46 -7.94
N THR A 355 7.45 0.62 -7.09
CA THR A 355 6.55 1.78 -7.06
C THR A 355 7.16 3.03 -6.40
N GLY A 356 8.39 2.98 -5.88
CA GLY A 356 9.15 4.19 -5.52
C GLY A 356 9.11 4.65 -4.06
N TYR A 357 8.69 3.82 -3.11
CA TYR A 357 8.74 4.18 -1.68
C TYR A 357 10.16 4.48 -1.20
N GLU A 358 11.16 3.77 -1.74
CA GLU A 358 12.55 4.08 -1.46
C GLU A 358 12.94 5.48 -1.96
N PHE A 359 12.35 5.98 -3.05
CA PHE A 359 12.55 7.36 -3.49
C PHE A 359 11.95 8.35 -2.50
N THR A 360 10.73 8.09 -2.01
CA THR A 360 10.08 8.89 -0.96
C THR A 360 10.97 9.01 0.28
N ALA A 361 11.54 7.91 0.76
CA ALA A 361 12.43 7.94 1.93
C ALA A 361 13.71 8.77 1.68
N GLN A 362 14.38 8.56 0.54
CA GLN A 362 15.65 9.22 0.25
C GLN A 362 15.48 10.74 0.02
N ILE A 363 14.37 11.18 -0.61
CA ILE A 363 14.09 12.61 -0.79
C ILE A 363 13.66 13.27 0.53
N SER A 364 12.89 12.59 1.39
CA SER A 364 12.55 13.08 2.73
C SER A 364 13.79 13.33 3.59
N TRP A 365 14.76 12.41 3.56
CA TRP A 365 16.02 12.61 4.28
C TRP A 365 16.93 13.67 3.63
N LEU A 366 16.91 13.83 2.31
CA LEU A 366 17.64 14.93 1.64
C LEU A 366 17.17 16.31 2.13
N LEU A 367 15.86 16.45 2.41
CA LEU A 367 15.22 17.71 2.78
C LEU A 367 15.10 17.91 4.30
N THR A 368 15.68 16.99 5.08
CA THR A 368 15.68 17.02 6.54
C THR A 368 16.97 17.64 7.07
N ASN A 369 16.86 18.62 7.98
CA ASN A 369 18.03 19.12 8.70
C ASN A 369 18.48 18.07 9.73
N THR A 370 19.61 17.41 9.49
CA THR A 370 20.12 16.35 10.37
C THR A 370 20.36 16.82 11.81
N GLU A 371 20.87 18.05 12.00
CA GLU A 371 21.15 18.59 13.33
C GLU A 371 19.84 18.83 14.10
N GLY A 372 18.89 19.53 13.48
CA GLY A 372 17.60 19.79 14.10
C GLY A 372 16.77 18.54 14.30
N ALA A 373 16.85 17.54 13.42
CA ALA A 373 16.25 16.22 13.67
C ALA A 373 16.82 15.57 14.94
N ARG A 374 18.13 15.69 15.19
CA ARG A 374 18.76 15.23 16.43
C ARG A 374 18.27 16.01 17.64
N GLN A 375 18.15 17.34 17.53
CA GLN A 375 17.61 18.19 18.60
C GLN A 375 16.16 17.83 18.94
N LEU A 376 15.31 17.65 17.92
CA LEU A 376 13.91 17.24 18.10
C LEU A 376 13.81 15.85 18.75
N LYS A 377 14.63 14.89 18.31
CA LYS A 377 14.71 13.56 18.93
C LYS A 377 15.13 13.64 20.40
N TYR A 378 16.12 14.45 20.72
CA TYR A 378 16.56 14.67 22.11
C TYR A 378 15.43 15.30 22.93
N TYR A 379 14.77 16.34 22.43
CA TYR A 379 13.62 16.96 23.10
C TYR A 379 12.49 15.97 23.34
N TYR A 380 12.14 15.15 22.34
CA TYR A 380 11.16 14.07 22.49
C TYR A 380 11.56 13.10 23.61
N GLN A 381 12.83 12.70 23.71
CA GLN A 381 13.31 11.86 24.82
C GLN A 381 13.19 12.54 26.19
N THR A 382 13.32 13.87 26.28
CA THR A 382 13.06 14.60 27.55
C THR A 382 11.60 14.60 27.95
N LEU A 383 10.68 14.62 26.97
CA LEU A 383 9.23 14.54 27.21
C LEU A 383 8.80 13.11 27.59
N PHE A 384 9.44 12.10 27.01
CA PHE A 384 9.07 10.69 27.15
C PHE A 384 10.26 9.82 27.57
N PRO A 385 10.83 10.02 28.78
CA PRO A 385 12.08 9.35 29.21
C PRO A 385 11.98 7.84 29.37
N ALA A 386 10.75 7.29 29.45
CA ALA A 386 10.50 5.86 29.52
C ALA A 386 10.38 5.19 28.14
N THR A 387 10.42 5.95 27.04
CA THR A 387 10.30 5.41 25.68
C THR A 387 11.53 4.60 25.32
N PRO A 388 11.40 3.31 24.94
CA PRO A 388 12.52 2.51 24.48
C PRO A 388 13.17 3.08 23.22
N ASP A 389 14.35 2.58 22.85
CA ASP A 389 14.92 2.87 21.55
C ASP A 389 14.00 2.33 20.42
N TYR A 390 14.09 2.93 19.25
CA TYR A 390 13.19 2.61 18.13
C TYR A 390 13.22 1.13 17.72
N LYS A 391 14.39 0.47 17.75
CA LYS A 391 14.48 -0.95 17.37
C LYS A 391 13.74 -1.84 18.39
N THR A 392 13.83 -1.48 19.67
CA THR A 392 13.06 -2.16 20.72
C THR A 392 11.55 -1.94 20.55
N ILE A 393 11.10 -0.73 20.21
CA ILE A 393 9.68 -0.47 19.89
C ILE A 393 9.23 -1.36 18.72
N VAL A 394 10.01 -1.41 17.63
CA VAL A 394 9.69 -2.26 16.46
C VAL A 394 9.54 -3.72 16.86
N PHE A 395 10.49 -4.25 17.63
CA PHE A 395 10.42 -5.63 18.11
C PHE A 395 9.17 -5.87 18.97
N GLU A 396 8.89 -5.00 19.94
CA GLU A 396 7.73 -5.13 20.84
C GLU A 396 6.40 -5.06 20.09
N LYS A 397 6.28 -4.18 19.10
CA LYS A 397 5.04 -4.03 18.32
C LYS A 397 4.84 -5.15 17.32
N LYS A 398 5.91 -5.67 16.69
CA LYS A 398 5.84 -6.93 15.93
C LYS A 398 5.37 -8.07 16.83
N ARG A 399 6.01 -8.25 17.98
CA ARG A 399 5.66 -9.32 18.92
C ARG A 399 4.21 -9.23 19.40
N HIS A 400 3.77 -8.03 19.81
CA HIS A 400 2.39 -7.80 20.21
C HIS A 400 1.40 -8.15 19.09
N PHE A 401 1.69 -7.76 17.85
CA PHE A 401 0.82 -8.07 16.72
C PHE A 401 0.74 -9.58 16.46
N LEU A 402 1.89 -10.27 16.48
CA LEU A 402 1.99 -11.71 16.32
C LEU A 402 1.15 -12.46 17.37
N GLU A 403 1.32 -12.10 18.65
CA GLU A 403 0.67 -12.76 19.79
C GLU A 403 -0.83 -12.45 19.89
N THR A 404 -1.32 -11.40 19.23
CA THR A 404 -2.71 -10.96 19.32
C THR A 404 -3.55 -11.32 18.09
N TYR A 405 -2.98 -11.20 16.89
CA TYR A 405 -3.75 -11.26 15.63
C TYR A 405 -3.32 -12.38 14.67
N MET A 406 -2.15 -12.99 14.88
CA MET A 406 -1.57 -14.01 13.98
C MET A 406 -1.23 -15.33 14.70
N VAL A 407 -1.91 -15.63 15.81
CA VAL A 407 -1.63 -16.86 16.57
C VAL A 407 -1.98 -18.10 15.74
N GLY A 408 -3.05 -18.05 14.95
CA GLY A 408 -3.43 -19.11 14.02
C GLY A 408 -2.34 -19.42 12.99
N GLU A 409 -1.86 -18.39 12.28
CA GLU A 409 -0.76 -18.51 11.32
C GLU A 409 0.52 -19.02 11.97
N TRP A 410 0.85 -18.51 13.16
CA TRP A 410 2.02 -18.93 13.93
C TRP A 410 1.95 -20.41 14.31
N ASN A 411 0.79 -20.89 14.77
CA ASN A 411 0.55 -22.29 15.07
C ASN A 411 0.71 -23.17 13.81
N ASN A 412 0.23 -22.69 12.66
CA ASN A 412 0.38 -23.39 11.39
C ASN A 412 1.85 -23.51 10.97
N LEU A 413 2.66 -22.48 11.16
CA LEU A 413 4.11 -22.54 10.91
C LEU A 413 4.83 -23.53 11.83
N VAL A 414 4.50 -23.52 13.13
CA VAL A 414 5.07 -24.49 14.08
C VAL A 414 4.71 -25.91 13.67
N ARG A 415 3.44 -26.17 13.31
CA ARG A 415 3.01 -27.48 12.80
C ARG A 415 3.76 -27.87 11.53
N LEU A 416 4.00 -26.92 10.62
CA LEU A 416 4.72 -27.17 9.38
C LEU A 416 6.17 -27.62 9.65
N LEU A 417 6.87 -27.04 10.64
CA LEU A 417 8.21 -27.50 11.05
C LEU A 417 8.24 -28.99 11.40
N TYR A 418 7.26 -29.47 12.16
CA TYR A 418 7.17 -30.89 12.53
C TYR A 418 6.75 -31.77 11.35
N THR A 419 5.82 -31.30 10.53
CA THR A 419 5.34 -32.01 9.33
C THR A 419 6.50 -32.26 8.35
N LEU A 420 7.36 -31.26 8.19
CA LEU A 420 8.56 -31.33 7.36
C LEU A 420 9.77 -31.97 8.08
N GLN A 421 9.59 -32.39 9.34
CA GLN A 421 10.64 -32.99 10.18
C GLN A 421 11.92 -32.13 10.23
N LEU A 422 11.75 -30.81 10.32
CA LEU A 422 12.85 -29.83 10.44
C LEU A 422 13.23 -29.57 11.91
N VAL A 423 12.43 -30.06 12.84
CA VAL A 423 12.68 -30.01 14.28
C VAL A 423 12.48 -31.40 14.89
N PRO A 424 13.32 -31.85 15.84
CA PRO A 424 13.13 -33.15 16.49
C PRO A 424 11.80 -33.23 17.24
N ALA A 425 11.13 -34.39 17.15
CA ALA A 425 9.87 -34.65 17.86
C ALA A 425 9.98 -34.60 19.39
N THR A 426 11.20 -34.60 19.95
CA THR A 426 11.47 -34.48 21.39
C THR A 426 11.39 -33.04 21.90
N VAL A 427 11.51 -32.04 21.03
CA VAL A 427 11.37 -30.63 21.39
C VAL A 427 9.89 -30.30 21.55
N LYS A 428 9.53 -29.48 22.54
CA LYS A 428 8.11 -29.13 22.75
C LYS A 428 7.66 -28.08 21.73
N PRO A 429 6.45 -28.20 21.14
CA PRO A 429 5.93 -27.20 20.20
C PRO A 429 5.93 -25.77 20.73
N GLU A 430 5.60 -25.56 22.01
CA GLU A 430 5.61 -24.23 22.63
C GLU A 430 7.01 -23.60 22.71
N GLU A 431 8.07 -24.40 22.85
CA GLU A 431 9.46 -23.91 22.87
C GLU A 431 9.89 -23.46 21.46
N VAL A 432 9.58 -24.27 20.44
CA VAL A 432 9.77 -23.90 19.01
C VAL A 432 8.99 -22.65 18.66
N LYS A 433 7.76 -22.56 19.15
CA LYS A 433 6.86 -21.44 18.95
C LYS A 433 7.54 -20.14 19.41
N GLN A 434 8.02 -20.07 20.65
CA GLN A 434 8.72 -18.89 21.18
C GLN A 434 10.00 -18.54 20.40
N ALA A 435 10.84 -19.53 20.07
CA ALA A 435 12.05 -19.30 19.27
C ALA A 435 11.72 -18.75 17.87
N LEU A 436 10.67 -19.29 17.22
CA LEU A 436 10.19 -18.82 15.92
C LEU A 436 9.65 -17.38 16.00
N ALA A 437 8.94 -17.01 17.07
CA ALA A 437 8.51 -15.62 17.27
C ALA A 437 9.70 -14.66 17.35
N LEU A 438 10.77 -15.02 18.07
CA LEU A 438 11.98 -14.22 18.13
C LEU A 438 12.61 -14.05 16.75
N LEU A 439 12.75 -15.14 15.98
CA LEU A 439 13.25 -15.10 14.60
C LEU A 439 12.42 -14.13 13.73
N MET A 440 11.10 -14.27 13.73
CA MET A 440 10.22 -13.43 12.90
C MET A 440 10.22 -11.96 13.34
N CYS A 441 10.20 -11.69 14.65
CA CYS A 441 10.17 -10.32 15.16
C CYS A 441 11.51 -9.59 14.99
N CYS A 442 12.63 -10.32 14.99
CA CYS A 442 13.96 -9.75 14.78
C CYS A 442 14.32 -9.60 13.28
N MET A 443 13.53 -10.15 12.36
CA MET A 443 13.79 -10.04 10.93
C MET A 443 13.86 -8.55 10.52
N PRO A 444 15.00 -8.08 9.97
CA PRO A 444 15.22 -6.66 9.70
C PRO A 444 14.64 -6.19 8.36
N VAL A 445 14.19 -7.11 7.51
CA VAL A 445 13.56 -6.84 6.20
C VAL A 445 12.15 -7.42 6.16
N TYR A 446 11.32 -7.02 5.18
CA TYR A 446 9.98 -7.58 5.01
C TYR A 446 10.05 -9.10 4.82
N ARG A 447 10.92 -9.56 3.94
CA ARG A 447 11.18 -10.98 3.70
C ARG A 447 12.46 -11.19 2.90
N LEU A 448 12.92 -12.44 2.90
CA LEU A 448 13.91 -12.98 1.97
C LEU A 448 13.20 -13.75 0.83
N TYR A 449 13.97 -14.10 -0.19
CA TYR A 449 13.49 -14.75 -1.41
C TYR A 449 14.20 -16.09 -1.65
N PRO A 450 13.88 -17.13 -0.86
CA PRO A 450 14.51 -18.44 -0.98
C PRO A 450 14.18 -19.10 -2.33
N GLY A 451 15.18 -19.76 -2.92
CA GLY A 451 15.11 -20.45 -4.21
C GLY A 451 15.51 -21.92 -4.12
N GLU A 452 15.52 -22.61 -5.25
CA GLU A 452 16.01 -24.01 -5.33
C GLU A 452 17.53 -24.11 -5.22
N GLU A 453 18.23 -23.01 -5.48
CA GLU A 453 19.67 -22.87 -5.30
C GLU A 453 20.02 -22.47 -3.86
N ALA A 454 21.31 -22.61 -3.52
CA ALA A 454 21.83 -22.17 -2.23
C ALA A 454 21.54 -20.68 -1.98
N PRO A 455 21.16 -20.27 -0.76
CA PRO A 455 20.98 -18.87 -0.43
C PRO A 455 22.25 -18.06 -0.70
N ASP A 456 22.08 -16.85 -1.23
CA ASP A 456 23.22 -15.97 -1.46
C ASP A 456 23.83 -15.45 -0.14
N SER A 457 25.05 -14.90 -0.23
CA SER A 457 25.77 -14.41 0.94
C SER A 457 25.06 -13.28 1.68
N LYS A 458 24.24 -12.46 1.00
CA LYS A 458 23.50 -11.37 1.64
C LYS A 458 22.32 -11.92 2.46
N ALA A 459 21.60 -12.90 1.91
CA ALA A 459 20.53 -13.60 2.61
C ALA A 459 21.07 -14.30 3.87
N LEU A 460 22.20 -15.01 3.75
CA LEU A 460 22.84 -15.64 4.90
C LEU A 460 23.29 -14.62 5.96
N GLN A 461 23.86 -13.48 5.55
CA GLN A 461 24.21 -12.39 6.48
C GLN A 461 22.98 -11.84 7.23
N ILE A 462 21.85 -11.66 6.54
CA ILE A 462 20.61 -11.19 7.17
C ILE A 462 20.11 -12.23 8.19
N ILE A 463 20.15 -13.53 7.85
CA ILE A 463 19.77 -14.60 8.78
C ILE A 463 20.70 -14.63 9.99
N ASP A 464 22.02 -14.56 9.79
CA ASP A 464 22.99 -14.54 10.88
C ASP A 464 22.74 -13.36 11.83
N GLN A 465 22.55 -12.15 11.29
CA GLN A 465 22.21 -10.97 12.07
C GLN A 465 20.90 -11.14 12.84
N THR A 466 19.87 -11.70 12.18
CA THR A 466 18.56 -11.95 12.80
C THR A 466 18.68 -12.92 13.96
N ILE A 467 19.45 -14.00 13.80
CA ILE A 467 19.68 -15.01 14.83
C ILE A 467 20.47 -14.42 16.01
N GLN A 468 21.51 -13.61 15.76
CA GLN A 468 22.27 -12.97 16.84
C GLN A 468 21.41 -11.99 17.64
N GLU A 469 20.57 -11.19 16.97
CA GLU A 469 19.61 -10.30 17.65
C GLU A 469 18.58 -11.11 18.47
N ALA A 470 18.04 -12.19 17.89
CA ALA A 470 17.11 -13.07 18.58
C ALA A 470 17.74 -13.73 19.82
N ILE A 471 18.99 -14.19 19.75
CA ILE A 471 19.74 -14.76 20.89
C ILE A 471 19.99 -13.69 21.95
N THR A 472 20.27 -12.45 21.55
CA THR A 472 20.48 -11.33 22.48
C THR A 472 19.20 -11.03 23.27
N ARG A 473 18.03 -11.12 22.63
CA ARG A 473 16.72 -10.88 23.25
C ARG A 473 16.17 -12.07 24.04
N GLY A 474 16.55 -13.30 23.70
CA GLY A 474 16.05 -14.53 24.31
C GLY A 474 17.12 -15.61 24.40
N SER A 475 18.12 -15.38 25.25
CA SER A 475 19.31 -16.24 25.38
C SER A 475 18.99 -17.68 25.80
N GLU A 476 17.88 -17.89 26.49
CA GLU A 476 17.36 -19.21 26.88
C GLU A 476 16.92 -20.06 25.68
N TRP A 477 16.65 -19.44 24.53
CA TRP A 477 16.25 -20.12 23.29
C TRP A 477 17.42 -20.35 22.32
N ARG A 478 18.67 -20.10 22.75
CA ARG A 478 19.86 -20.14 21.88
C ARG A 478 19.96 -21.42 21.04
N GLU A 479 19.82 -22.59 21.66
CA GLU A 479 19.95 -23.87 20.96
C GLU A 479 18.87 -24.05 19.88
N LEU A 480 17.62 -23.63 20.17
CA LEU A 480 16.53 -23.69 19.20
C LEU A 480 16.68 -22.64 18.09
N LEU A 481 17.17 -21.45 18.39
CA LEU A 481 17.47 -20.44 17.38
C LEU A 481 18.58 -20.92 16.44
N GLN A 482 19.63 -21.56 16.97
CA GLN A 482 20.67 -22.20 16.16
C GLN A 482 20.11 -23.34 15.31
N LEU A 483 19.20 -24.16 15.85
CA LEU A 483 18.49 -25.17 15.05
C LEU A 483 17.68 -24.52 13.91
N LEU A 484 16.92 -23.46 14.18
CA LEU A 484 16.16 -22.73 13.16
C LEU A 484 17.08 -22.07 12.11
N GLN A 485 18.29 -21.66 12.48
CA GLN A 485 19.30 -21.17 11.54
C GLN A 485 19.67 -22.25 10.52
N THR A 486 19.79 -23.52 10.93
CA THR A 486 20.13 -24.64 10.01
C THR A 486 19.07 -24.89 8.93
N ILE A 487 17.88 -24.31 9.06
CA ILE A 487 16.87 -24.35 7.99
C ILE A 487 17.35 -23.59 6.76
N TRP A 488 18.28 -22.65 6.91
CA TRP A 488 18.87 -21.87 5.83
C TRP A 488 20.15 -22.49 5.25
N ASP A 489 20.59 -23.63 5.77
CA ASP A 489 21.71 -24.37 5.21
C ASP A 489 21.31 -25.07 3.91
N PHE A 490 22.28 -25.19 3.00
CA PHE A 490 22.14 -25.94 1.76
C PHE A 490 23.04 -27.18 1.79
N ASP A 491 22.46 -28.37 1.65
CA ASP A 491 23.20 -29.63 1.57
C ASP A 491 23.35 -30.08 0.12
N GLU A 492 24.58 -30.03 -0.42
CA GLU A 492 24.85 -30.44 -1.81
C GLU A 492 24.54 -31.92 -2.09
N ASN A 493 24.42 -32.76 -1.04
CA ASN A 493 24.22 -34.20 -1.18
C ASN A 493 22.79 -34.65 -0.80
N ASP A 494 21.96 -33.79 -0.21
CA ASP A 494 20.59 -34.13 0.23
C ASP A 494 19.54 -33.15 -0.30
N THR A 495 19.10 -33.41 -1.53
CA THR A 495 18.02 -32.65 -2.17
C THR A 495 16.71 -32.74 -1.39
N ALA A 496 16.41 -33.86 -0.74
CA ALA A 496 15.15 -34.06 -0.02
C ALA A 496 15.07 -33.18 1.24
N VAL A 497 16.18 -33.01 1.96
CA VAL A 497 16.29 -32.05 3.07
C VAL A 497 16.15 -30.62 2.55
N ASN A 498 16.82 -30.24 1.46
CA ASN A 498 16.73 -28.89 0.90
C ASN A 498 15.32 -28.55 0.44
N LEU A 499 14.58 -29.49 -0.17
CA LEU A 499 13.18 -29.26 -0.56
C LEU A 499 12.27 -29.00 0.65
N ARG A 500 12.45 -29.75 1.74
CA ARG A 500 11.70 -29.52 2.99
C ARG A 500 12.05 -28.17 3.61
N ARG A 501 13.33 -27.82 3.65
CA ARG A 501 13.79 -26.49 4.11
C ARG A 501 13.16 -25.38 3.27
N LEU A 502 13.23 -25.50 1.95
CA LEU A 502 12.69 -24.51 1.00
C LEU A 502 11.18 -24.32 1.16
N GLU A 503 10.42 -25.41 1.35
CA GLU A 503 8.97 -25.33 1.60
C GLU A 503 8.66 -24.51 2.85
N PHE A 504 9.37 -24.77 3.96
CA PHE A 504 9.21 -23.97 5.17
C PHE A 504 9.65 -22.52 4.99
N GLN A 505 10.81 -22.28 4.37
CA GLN A 505 11.32 -20.93 4.12
C GLN A 505 10.33 -20.10 3.31
N LYS A 506 9.80 -20.64 2.19
CA LYS A 506 8.79 -19.97 1.36
C LYS A 506 7.56 -19.58 2.18
N ARG A 507 7.04 -20.51 2.97
CA ARG A 507 5.86 -20.27 3.81
C ARG A 507 6.13 -19.24 4.91
N LEU A 508 7.27 -19.33 5.61
CA LEU A 508 7.70 -18.35 6.61
C LEU A 508 7.77 -16.93 6.04
N MET A 509 8.35 -16.78 4.85
CA MET A 509 8.52 -15.48 4.19
C MET A 509 7.21 -14.83 3.73
N GLN A 510 6.10 -15.59 3.61
CA GLN A 510 4.76 -15.03 3.40
C GLN A 510 4.16 -14.40 4.67
N PHE A 511 4.75 -14.61 5.86
CA PHE A 511 4.25 -14.10 7.13
C PHE A 511 5.14 -13.03 7.77
N THR A 512 6.45 -13.01 7.48
CA THR A 512 7.34 -11.94 7.97
C THR A 512 6.99 -10.58 7.38
N GLY A 513 6.55 -10.53 6.12
CA GLY A 513 6.11 -9.30 5.44
C GLY A 513 4.89 -8.66 6.12
N PRO A 514 3.77 -9.39 6.29
CA PRO A 514 2.64 -8.94 7.11
C PRO A 514 3.03 -8.47 8.51
N LEU A 515 3.91 -9.21 9.18
CA LEU A 515 4.37 -8.85 10.52
C LEU A 515 5.16 -7.53 10.52
N MET A 516 5.99 -7.31 9.50
CA MET A 516 6.70 -6.03 9.30
C MET A 516 5.70 -4.89 9.08
N ALA A 517 4.81 -5.01 8.10
CA ALA A 517 3.82 -3.98 7.78
C ALA A 517 2.95 -3.62 9.00
N LYS A 518 2.35 -4.62 9.65
CA LYS A 518 1.41 -4.39 10.75
C LYS A 518 2.11 -4.00 12.07
N GLY A 519 3.31 -4.52 12.30
CA GLY A 519 4.12 -4.20 13.48
C GLY A 519 4.77 -2.81 13.38
N VAL A 520 5.26 -2.42 12.21
CA VAL A 520 6.00 -1.18 12.00
C VAL A 520 5.10 -0.07 11.45
N GLU A 521 4.60 -0.22 10.23
CA GLU A 521 3.86 0.83 9.53
C GLU A 521 2.55 1.19 10.23
N ASP A 522 1.83 0.18 10.72
CA ASP A 522 0.50 0.34 11.32
C ASP A 522 0.52 0.23 12.85
N THR A 523 1.70 0.26 13.47
CA THR A 523 1.79 0.34 14.94
C THR A 523 2.99 1.17 15.40
N SER A 524 4.25 0.78 15.12
CA SER A 524 5.42 1.55 15.59
C SER A 524 5.42 3.01 15.14
N PHE A 525 5.01 3.29 13.90
CA PHE A 525 4.88 4.65 13.36
C PHE A 525 3.81 5.51 14.06
N TYR A 526 2.89 4.92 14.80
CA TYR A 526 1.87 5.63 15.57
C TYR A 526 2.24 5.76 17.05
N VAL A 527 3.36 5.18 17.47
CA VAL A 527 3.88 5.23 18.84
C VAL A 527 5.12 6.12 18.92
N TYR A 528 6.05 5.96 17.98
CA TYR A 528 7.29 6.74 17.97
C TYR A 528 7.10 8.11 17.31
N ASN A 529 6.60 9.09 18.07
CA ASN A 529 6.16 10.39 17.56
C ASN A 529 7.26 11.46 17.55
N ALA A 530 8.54 11.10 17.54
CA ALA A 530 9.65 12.07 17.61
C ALA A 530 9.65 13.08 16.45
N LEU A 531 9.43 12.58 15.23
CA LEU A 531 9.27 13.41 14.03
C LEU A 531 8.41 12.66 13.00
N LEU A 532 7.12 13.01 12.91
CA LEU A 532 6.15 12.25 12.11
C LEU A 532 6.47 12.21 10.61
N GLY A 533 7.30 13.14 10.10
CA GLY A 533 7.70 13.19 8.69
C GLY A 533 8.40 11.91 8.22
N HIS A 534 9.12 11.22 9.11
CA HIS A 534 9.82 9.95 8.80
C HIS A 534 9.04 8.69 9.19
N ASN A 535 7.82 8.84 9.69
CA ASN A 535 6.93 7.73 10.00
C ASN A 535 6.11 7.38 8.74
N GLU A 536 6.81 7.06 7.65
CA GLU A 536 6.24 6.88 6.30
C GLU A 536 6.63 5.52 5.70
N VAL A 537 5.77 4.97 4.84
CA VAL A 537 5.98 3.67 4.19
C VAL A 537 7.30 3.68 3.42
N GLY A 538 8.19 2.73 3.75
CA GLY A 538 9.54 2.62 3.18
C GLY A 538 10.58 3.59 3.74
N ASP A 539 10.23 4.45 4.70
CA ASP A 539 11.17 5.28 5.45
C ASP A 539 11.44 4.70 6.86
N THR A 540 12.48 5.21 7.51
CA THR A 540 12.84 4.85 8.88
C THR A 540 13.07 6.08 9.76
N PRO A 541 12.41 6.20 10.92
CA PRO A 541 12.61 7.29 11.88
C PRO A 541 14.00 7.32 12.54
N ASN A 542 14.79 6.26 12.37
CA ASN A 542 16.07 6.08 13.06
C ASN A 542 17.26 6.05 12.08
N LYS A 543 17.20 6.84 11.01
CA LYS A 543 18.34 7.03 10.11
C LYS A 543 19.40 7.91 10.78
N GLU A 544 20.66 7.65 10.43
CA GLU A 544 21.79 8.50 10.80
C GLU A 544 21.92 9.71 9.87
N ALA A 545 23.06 10.42 9.92
CA ALA A 545 23.29 11.60 9.10
C ALA A 545 23.10 11.32 7.59
N TYR A 546 22.37 12.21 6.92
CA TYR A 546 22.10 12.10 5.48
C TYR A 546 22.43 13.41 4.78
N ALA A 547 23.36 13.36 3.83
CA ALA A 547 23.85 14.51 3.09
C ALA A 547 23.54 14.40 1.59
N VAL A 548 23.73 15.51 0.87
CA VAL A 548 23.54 15.58 -0.59
C VAL A 548 24.36 14.52 -1.32
N GLN A 549 25.57 14.21 -0.84
CA GLN A 549 26.44 13.16 -1.37
C GLN A 549 25.80 11.76 -1.28
N ASN A 550 25.08 11.47 -0.20
CA ASN A 550 24.38 10.19 -0.04
C ASN A 550 23.29 10.04 -1.11
N PHE A 551 22.54 11.10 -1.38
CA PHE A 551 21.51 11.10 -2.43
C PHE A 551 22.12 10.92 -3.82
N HIS A 552 23.22 11.62 -4.14
CA HIS A 552 23.91 11.45 -5.43
C HIS A 552 24.41 10.01 -5.61
N HIS A 553 25.07 9.45 -4.60
CA HIS A 553 25.56 8.08 -4.67
C HIS A 553 24.42 7.07 -4.87
N TRP A 554 23.29 7.28 -4.19
CA TRP A 554 22.11 6.44 -4.36
C TRP A 554 21.51 6.58 -5.77
N MET A 555 21.46 7.78 -6.34
CA MET A 555 21.01 8.02 -7.72
C MET A 555 21.89 7.32 -8.76
N GLU A 556 23.21 7.36 -8.59
CA GLU A 556 24.16 6.65 -9.47
C GLU A 556 23.92 5.13 -9.44
N GLN A 557 23.76 4.54 -8.24
CA GLN A 557 23.44 3.13 -8.09
C GLN A 557 22.09 2.77 -8.72
N ARG A 558 21.06 3.59 -8.46
CA ARG A 558 19.71 3.41 -9.04
C ARG A 558 19.75 3.42 -10.56
N GLN A 559 20.49 4.34 -11.16
CA GLN A 559 20.64 4.42 -12.62
C GLN A 559 21.28 3.16 -13.22
N GLN A 560 22.21 2.53 -12.51
CA GLN A 560 22.87 1.31 -12.98
C GLN A 560 21.99 0.06 -12.86
N GLN A 561 21.20 -0.04 -11.79
CA GLN A 561 20.45 -1.26 -11.46
C GLN A 561 19.00 -1.22 -11.94
N PHE A 562 18.26 -0.17 -11.59
CA PHE A 562 16.84 -0.02 -11.89
C PHE A 562 16.52 1.40 -12.39
N PRO A 563 17.07 1.81 -13.56
CA PRO A 563 16.92 3.17 -14.10
C PRO A 563 15.49 3.58 -14.42
N PHE A 564 14.58 2.60 -14.47
CA PHE A 564 13.17 2.79 -14.81
C PHE A 564 12.24 2.51 -13.63
N SER A 565 12.76 2.46 -12.40
CA SER A 565 11.92 2.39 -11.19
C SER A 565 11.15 3.70 -11.00
N ILE A 566 9.97 3.64 -10.38
CA ILE A 566 9.12 4.83 -10.17
C ILE A 566 9.73 5.75 -9.10
N ASN A 567 9.68 7.06 -9.33
CA ASN A 567 9.97 8.10 -8.36
C ASN A 567 8.65 8.62 -7.79
N ALA A 568 8.19 8.00 -6.71
CA ALA A 568 6.97 8.41 -6.00
C ALA A 568 7.32 9.30 -4.80
N THR A 569 6.41 10.23 -4.50
CA THR A 569 6.43 11.04 -3.26
C THR A 569 5.08 11.06 -2.56
N SER A 570 3.99 10.67 -3.20
CA SER A 570 2.70 10.43 -2.54
C SER A 570 2.06 9.24 -3.22
N THR A 571 1.35 8.43 -2.45
CA THR A 571 0.54 7.32 -2.99
C THR A 571 -0.80 7.27 -2.25
N HIS A 572 -1.63 6.30 -2.60
CA HIS A 572 -2.87 6.03 -1.87
C HIS A 572 -2.63 5.36 -0.51
N ASP A 573 -1.40 4.91 -0.21
CA ASP A 573 -1.04 4.25 1.07
C ASP A 573 -0.01 5.02 1.90
N THR A 574 0.60 6.09 1.37
CA THR A 574 1.44 6.98 2.18
C THR A 574 0.63 7.52 3.36
N LYS A 575 1.23 7.49 4.56
CA LYS A 575 0.62 7.92 5.81
C LYS A 575 0.29 9.40 5.80
N ARG A 576 0.99 10.21 4.99
CA ARG A 576 0.76 11.66 4.83
C ARG A 576 1.02 12.09 3.39
N GLY A 577 0.26 13.08 2.93
CA GLY A 577 0.49 13.76 1.65
C GLY A 577 1.86 14.44 1.60
N GLU A 578 2.41 14.57 0.40
CA GLU A 578 3.83 14.91 0.23
C GLU A 578 4.22 16.30 0.74
N ASP A 579 3.31 17.27 0.74
CA ASP A 579 3.57 18.60 1.27
C ASP A 579 3.29 18.68 2.78
N GLY A 580 2.33 17.89 3.26
CA GLY A 580 2.10 17.73 4.69
C GLY A 580 3.32 17.14 5.40
N ARG A 581 4.01 16.16 4.78
CA ARG A 581 5.27 15.64 5.31
C ARG A 581 6.37 16.69 5.34
N LEU A 582 6.52 17.49 4.29
CA LEU A 582 7.56 18.53 4.25
C LEU A 582 7.32 19.65 5.25
N ARG A 583 6.07 19.95 5.61
CA ARG A 583 5.77 20.85 6.76
C ARG A 583 6.28 20.29 8.07
N VAL A 584 6.17 18.97 8.29
CA VAL A 584 6.75 18.32 9.47
C VAL A 584 8.28 18.30 9.40
N HIS A 585 8.89 17.96 8.26
CA HIS A 585 10.35 18.02 8.10
C HIS A 585 10.90 19.44 8.30
N ALA A 586 10.15 20.48 7.92
CA ALA A 586 10.54 21.86 8.14
C ALA A 586 10.74 22.20 9.63
N LEU A 587 10.09 21.51 10.58
CA LEU A 587 10.34 21.67 12.02
C LEU A 587 11.83 21.48 12.38
N THR A 588 12.57 20.67 11.63
CA THR A 588 14.01 20.45 11.84
C THR A 588 14.85 21.71 11.60
N TRP A 589 14.33 22.72 10.91
CA TRP A 589 15.00 24.02 10.76
C TRP A 589 14.66 25.01 11.89
N PHE A 590 13.66 24.67 12.72
CA PHE A 590 13.09 25.51 13.77
C PHE A 590 12.96 24.72 15.09
N ALA A 591 13.90 23.80 15.37
CA ALA A 591 13.78 22.84 16.48
C ALA A 591 13.65 23.52 17.86
N GLU A 592 14.43 24.58 18.12
CA GLU A 592 14.33 25.36 19.35
C GLU A 592 12.99 26.10 19.48
N GLU A 593 12.51 26.73 18.40
CA GLU A 593 11.20 27.41 18.37
C GLU A 593 10.07 26.41 18.57
N TRP A 594 10.16 25.20 17.98
CA TRP A 594 9.22 24.12 18.20
C TRP A 594 9.16 23.69 19.66
N GLN A 595 10.32 23.47 20.29
CA GLN A 595 10.37 23.12 21.72
C GLN A 595 9.65 24.17 22.57
N GLN A 596 9.97 25.45 22.38
CA GLN A 596 9.35 26.54 23.13
C GLN A 596 7.83 26.61 22.88
N ALA A 597 7.42 26.42 21.62
CA ALA A 597 6.01 26.41 21.24
C ALA A 597 5.24 25.27 21.91
N VAL A 598 5.76 24.03 21.89
CA VAL A 598 5.13 22.88 22.55
C VAL A 598 5.06 23.09 24.06
N GLU A 599 6.12 23.55 24.72
CA GLU A 599 6.11 23.84 26.15
C GLU A 599 5.03 24.87 26.50
N HIS A 600 4.91 25.93 25.69
CA HIS A 600 3.88 26.95 25.88
C HIS A 600 2.46 26.41 25.65
N TRP A 601 2.22 25.70 24.54
CA TRP A 601 0.91 25.15 24.21
C TRP A 601 0.42 24.18 25.29
N ARG A 602 1.29 23.31 25.79
CA ARG A 602 0.97 22.40 26.90
C ARG A 602 0.50 23.14 28.14
N MET A 603 1.11 24.27 28.49
CA MET A 603 0.71 25.06 29.65
C MET A 603 -0.69 25.68 29.47
N ILE A 604 -0.98 26.26 28.29
CA ILE A 604 -2.27 26.93 28.05
C ILE A 604 -3.41 25.96 27.76
N ASN A 605 -3.10 24.75 27.28
CA ASN A 605 -4.10 23.75 26.89
C ASN A 605 -4.50 22.82 28.04
N ALA A 606 -3.76 22.82 29.16
CA ALA A 606 -3.97 21.94 30.29
C ALA A 606 -5.37 22.08 30.96
N PRO A 607 -5.99 20.98 31.41
CA PRO A 607 -5.60 19.59 31.14
C PRO A 607 -5.90 19.18 29.68
N GLY A 608 -5.02 18.36 29.09
CA GLY A 608 -5.16 17.76 27.75
C GLY A 608 -5.28 16.23 27.78
N PRO A 609 -5.27 15.54 26.63
CA PRO A 609 -5.21 14.08 26.54
C PRO A 609 -3.85 13.54 27.05
N ALA A 610 -3.60 12.24 26.87
CA ALA A 610 -2.27 11.69 27.13
C ALA A 610 -1.20 12.46 26.32
N LEU A 611 0.00 12.60 26.90
CA LEU A 611 1.02 13.48 26.33
C LEU A 611 1.50 12.99 24.94
N GLU A 612 1.52 11.68 24.70
CA GLU A 612 1.90 11.14 23.38
C GLU A 612 0.92 11.60 22.29
N ASP A 613 -0.37 11.62 22.63
CA ASP A 613 -1.47 12.01 21.75
C ASP A 613 -1.52 13.53 21.57
N GLU A 614 -1.27 14.31 22.62
CA GLU A 614 -1.14 15.77 22.53
C GLU A 614 0.00 16.18 21.59
N TYR A 615 1.17 15.55 21.73
CA TYR A 615 2.33 15.81 20.86
C TYR A 615 2.09 15.39 19.41
N PHE A 616 1.39 14.27 19.21
CA PHE A 616 0.95 13.82 17.89
C PHE A 616 0.00 14.82 17.24
N ILE A 617 -0.98 15.36 17.98
CA ILE A 617 -1.93 16.36 17.48
C ILE A 617 -1.19 17.62 17.03
N TYR A 618 -0.21 18.11 17.78
CA TYR A 618 0.54 19.30 17.38
C TYR A 618 1.29 19.13 16.05
N GLN A 619 1.97 18.00 15.84
CA GLN A 619 2.64 17.75 14.55
C GLN A 619 1.63 17.51 13.42
N SER A 620 0.48 16.91 13.72
CA SER A 620 -0.60 16.71 12.74
C SER A 620 -1.20 18.04 12.29
N LEU A 621 -1.38 18.99 13.21
CA LEU A 621 -1.74 20.37 12.89
C LEU A 621 -0.69 21.00 11.96
N ILE A 622 0.61 20.88 12.26
CA ILE A 622 1.67 21.39 11.37
C ILE A 622 1.57 20.78 9.96
N ALA A 623 1.30 19.48 9.85
CA ALA A 623 1.19 18.80 8.57
C ALA A 623 0.00 19.29 7.74
N GLY A 624 -1.19 19.41 8.36
CA GLY A 624 -2.44 19.59 7.61
C GLY A 624 -3.09 20.97 7.67
N PHE A 625 -2.58 21.92 8.48
CA PHE A 625 -3.28 23.19 8.70
C PHE A 625 -3.58 23.95 7.39
N PRO A 626 -4.79 24.51 7.20
CA PRO A 626 -5.14 25.22 5.98
C PRO A 626 -4.22 26.42 5.70
N THR A 627 -3.76 26.54 4.45
CA THR A 627 -2.82 27.61 4.06
C THR A 627 -3.45 29.01 4.11
N ASP A 628 -4.77 29.10 3.92
CA ASP A 628 -5.57 30.33 4.04
C ASP A 628 -5.87 30.72 5.51
N GLU A 629 -5.30 29.97 6.45
CA GLU A 629 -5.44 30.14 7.89
C GLU A 629 -6.89 29.95 8.42
N GLN A 630 -7.82 29.46 7.57
CA GLN A 630 -9.23 29.30 7.94
C GLN A 630 -9.51 27.91 8.49
N VAL A 631 -9.96 27.86 9.75
CA VAL A 631 -10.47 26.62 10.35
C VAL A 631 -11.90 26.37 9.87
N THR A 632 -12.08 25.36 9.01
CA THR A 632 -13.39 24.92 8.54
C THR A 632 -13.90 23.70 9.34
N PRO A 633 -15.22 23.46 9.35
CA PRO A 633 -15.77 22.21 9.90
C PRO A 633 -15.18 20.97 9.23
N GLU A 634 -15.01 20.99 7.89
CA GLU A 634 -14.42 19.88 7.14
C GLU A 634 -12.99 19.57 7.61
N TYR A 635 -12.13 20.60 7.76
CA TYR A 635 -10.78 20.42 8.26
C TYR A 635 -10.77 19.81 9.68
N THR A 636 -11.66 20.30 10.55
CA THR A 636 -11.79 19.81 11.93
C THR A 636 -12.18 18.33 11.94
N GLU A 637 -13.16 17.90 11.13
CA GLU A 637 -13.54 16.49 11.02
C GLU A 637 -12.42 15.61 10.45
N ARG A 638 -11.71 16.09 9.43
CA ARG A 638 -10.56 15.37 8.85
C ARG A 638 -9.47 15.09 9.90
N LEU A 639 -9.12 16.11 10.70
CA LEU A 639 -8.14 15.96 11.76
C LEU A 639 -8.63 15.02 12.88
N LYS A 640 -9.91 15.11 13.29
CA LYS A 640 -10.49 14.18 14.27
C LYS A 640 -10.47 12.74 13.76
N ALA A 641 -10.87 12.50 12.52
CA ALA A 641 -10.83 11.17 11.91
C ALA A 641 -9.40 10.61 11.85
N TYR A 642 -8.42 11.45 11.48
CA TYR A 642 -7.02 11.06 11.49
C TYR A 642 -6.51 10.73 12.89
N TYR A 643 -6.86 11.55 13.89
CA TYR A 643 -6.54 11.30 15.29
C TYR A 643 -7.08 9.95 15.77
N ILE A 644 -8.38 9.68 15.57
CA ILE A 644 -9.02 8.41 15.96
C ILE A 644 -8.33 7.21 15.31
N LYS A 645 -8.08 7.28 13.99
CA LYS A 645 -7.34 6.22 13.28
C LYS A 645 -5.96 6.03 13.92
N SER A 646 -5.24 7.10 14.19
CA SER A 646 -3.87 7.06 14.73
C SER A 646 -3.79 6.40 16.11
N ILE A 647 -4.67 6.78 17.04
CA ILE A 647 -4.66 6.18 18.40
C ILE A 647 -5.13 4.72 18.40
N ARG A 648 -6.02 4.34 17.46
CA ARG A 648 -6.41 2.94 17.25
C ARG A 648 -5.29 2.11 16.63
N GLU A 649 -4.48 2.69 15.74
CA GLU A 649 -3.28 2.04 15.21
C GLU A 649 -2.15 1.94 16.24
N ALA A 650 -1.99 2.94 17.12
CA ALA A 650 -1.03 2.89 18.22
C ALA A 650 -1.31 1.76 19.23
N LYS A 651 -2.59 1.40 19.40
CA LYS A 651 -3.07 0.30 20.27
C LYS A 651 -2.68 0.47 21.75
N LEU A 652 -2.50 1.71 22.21
CA LEU A 652 -2.12 2.02 23.60
C LEU A 652 -3.33 2.17 24.53
N PHE A 653 -4.31 2.99 24.13
CA PHE A 653 -5.48 3.33 24.97
C PHE A 653 -6.83 2.94 24.34
N THR A 654 -6.84 2.68 23.03
CA THR A 654 -7.99 2.21 22.24
C THR A 654 -7.48 1.34 21.08
N ASN A 655 -8.36 0.57 20.44
CA ASN A 655 -8.04 -0.20 19.24
C ASN A 655 -9.31 -0.49 18.41
N TRP A 656 -9.13 -1.03 17.21
CA TRP A 656 -10.25 -1.33 16.30
C TRP A 656 -11.20 -2.42 16.81
N GLN A 657 -10.73 -3.38 17.61
CA GLN A 657 -11.55 -4.51 18.07
C GLN A 657 -12.40 -4.17 19.30
N GLN A 658 -11.90 -3.30 20.17
CA GLN A 658 -12.54 -2.84 21.40
C GLN A 658 -12.30 -1.33 21.58
N PRO A 659 -13.01 -0.48 20.81
CA PRO A 659 -12.84 0.97 20.91
C PRO A 659 -13.18 1.50 22.30
N ASN A 660 -12.32 2.38 22.83
CA ASN A 660 -12.58 3.14 24.05
C ASN A 660 -13.19 4.50 23.67
N SER A 661 -14.50 4.52 23.45
CA SER A 661 -15.20 5.71 22.95
C SER A 661 -15.03 6.95 23.84
N GLN A 662 -14.93 6.77 25.16
CA GLN A 662 -14.73 7.89 26.09
C GLN A 662 -13.36 8.56 25.89
N TYR A 663 -12.30 7.75 25.72
CA TYR A 663 -10.96 8.27 25.46
C TYR A 663 -10.87 8.94 24.08
N GLU A 664 -11.49 8.32 23.08
CA GLU A 664 -11.58 8.83 21.71
C GLU A 664 -12.28 10.21 21.67
N GLU A 665 -13.43 10.33 22.32
CA GLU A 665 -14.21 11.57 22.38
C GLU A 665 -13.45 12.69 23.11
N ALA A 666 -12.75 12.37 24.20
CA ALA A 666 -11.93 13.34 24.93
C ALA A 666 -10.85 13.99 24.06
N GLY A 667 -10.17 13.22 23.21
CA GLY A 667 -9.18 13.76 22.27
C GLY A 667 -9.82 14.58 21.13
N CYS A 668 -10.97 14.16 20.63
CA CYS A 668 -11.75 14.95 19.66
C CYS A 668 -12.18 16.31 20.23
N LEU A 669 -12.67 16.35 21.46
CA LEU A 669 -13.03 17.59 22.16
C LEU A 669 -11.82 18.48 22.40
N PHE A 670 -10.64 17.89 22.64
CA PHE A 670 -9.40 18.64 22.75
C PHE A 670 -9.03 19.32 21.41
N ILE A 671 -9.14 18.61 20.28
CA ILE A 671 -8.93 19.18 18.94
C ILE A 671 -9.90 20.35 18.69
N GLU A 672 -11.19 20.19 19.01
CA GLU A 672 -12.19 21.25 18.88
C GLU A 672 -11.87 22.46 19.76
N LYS A 673 -11.39 22.24 20.99
CA LYS A 673 -10.93 23.29 21.90
C LYS A 673 -9.76 24.06 21.29
N LEU A 674 -8.73 23.38 20.75
CA LEU A 674 -7.57 24.03 20.13
C LEU A 674 -7.96 24.91 18.94
N LEU A 675 -8.88 24.41 18.12
CA LEU A 675 -9.32 25.07 16.89
C LEU A 675 -10.41 26.12 17.11
N SER A 676 -10.90 26.28 18.34
CA SER A 676 -11.88 27.29 18.67
C SER A 676 -11.28 28.70 18.61
N PRO A 677 -11.94 29.69 17.96
CA PRO A 677 -11.46 31.08 17.96
C PRO A 677 -11.49 31.73 19.35
N ARG A 678 -12.16 31.11 20.33
CA ARG A 678 -12.17 31.56 21.73
C ARG A 678 -10.95 31.09 22.52
N HIS A 679 -10.19 30.12 22.01
CA HIS A 679 -9.00 29.59 22.65
C HIS A 679 -7.75 30.38 22.22
N ASP A 680 -6.81 30.60 23.14
CA ASP A 680 -5.59 31.37 22.86
C ASP A 680 -4.53 30.58 22.07
N PHE A 681 -4.80 29.31 21.76
CA PHE A 681 -3.88 28.44 21.03
C PHE A 681 -3.59 28.97 19.63
N LEU A 682 -4.64 29.26 18.83
CA LEU A 682 -4.47 29.73 17.45
C LEU A 682 -3.68 31.05 17.37
N LYS A 683 -3.83 31.94 18.35
CA LYS A 683 -3.07 33.22 18.41
C LYS A 683 -1.56 32.98 18.46
N ASN A 684 -1.12 31.92 19.14
CA ASN A 684 0.28 31.54 19.27
C ASN A 684 0.74 30.58 18.16
N PHE A 685 -0.17 29.73 17.67
CA PHE A 685 0.10 28.71 16.65
C PHE A 685 0.26 29.31 15.25
N LEU A 686 -0.62 30.25 14.84
CA LEU A 686 -0.65 30.81 13.50
C LEU A 686 0.68 31.48 13.06
N PRO A 687 1.32 32.32 13.89
CA PRO A 687 2.62 32.90 13.52
C PRO A 687 3.71 31.86 13.30
N PHE A 688 3.70 30.76 14.07
CA PHE A 688 4.67 29.69 13.94
C PHE A 688 4.42 28.85 12.69
N VAL A 689 3.19 28.37 12.49
CA VAL A 689 2.85 27.53 11.31
C VAL A 689 3.07 28.28 10.01
N LYS A 690 2.87 29.60 9.97
CA LYS A 690 3.14 30.43 8.78
C LYS A 690 4.61 30.39 8.35
N LYS A 691 5.55 30.45 9.31
CA LYS A 691 6.99 30.31 9.03
C LYS A 691 7.30 28.90 8.52
N ILE A 692 6.72 27.88 9.15
CA ILE A 692 6.91 26.47 8.77
C ILE A 692 6.40 26.24 7.34
N VAL A 693 5.19 26.71 7.02
CA VAL A 693 4.59 26.56 5.69
C VAL A 693 5.43 27.26 4.64
N ALA A 694 5.89 28.50 4.87
CA ALA A 694 6.74 29.21 3.92
C ALA A 694 8.05 28.44 3.62
N HIS A 695 8.69 27.89 4.65
CA HIS A 695 9.89 27.06 4.47
C HIS A 695 9.58 25.74 3.75
N ALA A 696 8.49 25.08 4.13
CA ALA A 696 8.08 23.81 3.53
C ALA A 696 7.68 23.95 2.06
N GLN A 697 7.05 25.05 1.67
CA GLN A 697 6.70 25.34 0.27
C GLN A 697 7.96 25.30 -0.61
N LEU A 698 9.06 25.92 -0.17
CA LEU A 698 10.34 25.87 -0.88
C LEU A 698 10.87 24.43 -1.02
N LEU A 699 10.86 23.66 0.08
CA LEU A 699 11.27 22.25 0.05
C LEU A 699 10.35 21.41 -0.86
N SER A 700 9.07 21.73 -0.94
CA SER A 700 8.10 21.08 -1.84
C SER A 700 8.42 21.33 -3.31
N LEU A 701 8.85 22.54 -3.67
CA LEU A 701 9.32 22.84 -5.03
C LEU A 701 10.58 22.03 -5.36
N THR A 702 11.53 21.95 -4.43
CA THR A 702 12.73 21.11 -4.58
C THR A 702 12.38 19.64 -4.74
N GLN A 703 11.53 19.08 -3.88
CA GLN A 703 11.05 17.69 -3.98
C GLN A 703 10.41 17.42 -5.33
N THR A 704 9.52 18.32 -5.77
CA THR A 704 8.79 18.20 -7.04
C THR A 704 9.76 18.20 -8.22
N LEU A 705 10.70 19.15 -8.26
CA LEU A 705 11.68 19.24 -9.33
C LEU A 705 12.57 18.00 -9.37
N VAL A 706 13.09 17.56 -8.22
CA VAL A 706 13.96 16.38 -8.13
C VAL A 706 13.22 15.10 -8.51
N LYS A 707 11.98 14.92 -8.04
CA LYS A 707 11.09 13.81 -8.44
C LYS A 707 10.98 13.69 -9.95
N ILE A 708 10.77 14.82 -10.62
CA ILE A 708 10.53 14.88 -12.07
C ILE A 708 11.83 14.72 -12.86
N THR A 709 12.99 15.15 -12.37
CA THR A 709 14.20 15.28 -13.19
C THR A 709 15.31 14.26 -12.88
N ALA A 710 15.25 13.60 -11.72
CA ALA A 710 16.15 12.51 -11.35
C ALA A 710 15.95 11.26 -12.25
N PRO A 711 16.93 10.33 -12.30
CA PRO A 711 16.76 9.00 -12.90
C PRO A 711 15.55 8.24 -12.31
N GLY A 712 14.88 7.43 -13.12
CA GLY A 712 13.60 6.81 -12.78
C GLY A 712 12.42 7.42 -13.54
N VAL A 713 11.23 6.85 -13.36
CA VAL A 713 9.96 7.31 -13.96
C VAL A 713 9.24 8.20 -12.96
N SER A 714 8.99 9.47 -13.29
CA SER A 714 8.30 10.40 -12.38
C SER A 714 6.83 10.01 -12.22
N ASP A 715 6.34 9.87 -10.98
CA ASP A 715 4.93 9.63 -10.69
C ASP A 715 4.27 10.82 -9.99
N ILE A 716 3.06 11.17 -10.43
CA ILE A 716 2.22 12.20 -9.81
C ILE A 716 0.95 11.52 -9.30
N TYR A 717 0.77 11.49 -7.99
CA TYR A 717 -0.49 11.09 -7.39
C TYR A 717 -1.54 12.18 -7.57
N GLN A 718 -2.78 11.82 -7.91
CA GLN A 718 -3.83 12.77 -8.25
C GLN A 718 -3.93 13.96 -7.27
N GLY A 719 -3.85 15.19 -7.81
CA GLY A 719 -3.90 16.43 -7.03
C GLY A 719 -2.56 16.86 -6.42
N SER A 720 -1.51 16.04 -6.51
CA SER A 720 -0.17 16.36 -5.98
C SER A 720 0.67 17.22 -6.93
N GLU A 721 0.13 17.61 -8.10
CA GLU A 721 0.64 18.73 -8.87
C GLU A 721 0.48 20.07 -8.12
N GLY A 722 -0.49 20.16 -7.20
CA GLY A 722 -0.64 21.26 -6.24
C GLY A 722 -0.25 20.84 -4.82
N TRP A 723 -0.71 21.61 -3.82
CA TRP A 723 -0.50 21.28 -2.41
C TRP A 723 -1.32 20.06 -1.99
N ASN A 724 -0.65 18.97 -1.63
CA ASN A 724 -1.22 17.78 -1.03
C ASN A 724 -0.82 17.67 0.45
N THR A 725 -1.72 18.15 1.30
CA THR A 725 -1.63 18.10 2.78
C THR A 725 -2.58 17.05 3.37
N SER A 726 -2.90 16.00 2.61
CA SER A 726 -3.79 14.94 3.07
C SER A 726 -3.16 14.16 4.23
N TYR A 727 -4.00 13.62 5.11
CA TYR A 727 -3.62 12.60 6.09
C TYR A 727 -3.69 11.19 5.48
N VAL A 728 -3.49 10.16 6.30
CA VAL A 728 -3.57 8.75 5.86
C VAL A 728 -4.96 8.41 5.31
N ASP A 729 -5.03 7.37 4.47
CA ASP A 729 -6.29 6.73 4.01
C ASP A 729 -7.35 6.68 5.12
N PRO A 730 -8.60 7.13 4.89
CA PRO A 730 -9.17 7.56 3.60
C PRO A 730 -8.97 9.03 3.23
N ASP A 731 -8.25 9.84 4.02
CA ASP A 731 -8.13 11.29 3.74
C ASP A 731 -7.34 11.59 2.44
N ASN A 732 -6.35 10.74 2.10
CA ASN A 732 -5.60 10.80 0.84
C ASN A 732 -6.38 10.25 -0.37
N ARG A 733 -7.63 9.80 -0.20
CA ARG A 733 -8.52 9.31 -1.26
C ARG A 733 -9.67 10.26 -1.57
N ARG A 734 -9.65 11.47 -1.00
CA ARG A 734 -10.65 12.50 -1.29
C ARG A 734 -10.68 12.83 -2.80
N PRO A 735 -11.84 13.24 -3.34
CA PRO A 735 -11.96 13.66 -4.74
C PRO A 735 -11.01 14.82 -5.06
N VAL A 736 -10.53 14.86 -6.31
CA VAL A 736 -9.71 15.94 -6.85
C VAL A 736 -10.55 16.79 -7.77
N ASP A 737 -10.53 18.11 -7.56
CA ASP A 737 -11.17 19.06 -8.45
C ASP A 737 -10.24 19.40 -9.64
N PHE A 738 -10.38 18.65 -10.72
CA PHE A 738 -9.58 18.85 -11.93
C PHE A 738 -9.92 20.12 -12.70
N ASP A 739 -11.08 20.74 -12.46
CA ASP A 739 -11.47 21.95 -13.19
C ASP A 739 -10.63 23.16 -12.75
N VAL A 740 -10.24 23.20 -11.47
CA VAL A 740 -9.26 24.18 -10.94
C VAL A 740 -7.93 24.08 -11.70
N TYR A 741 -7.40 22.87 -11.88
CA TYR A 741 -6.12 22.70 -12.58
C TYR A 741 -6.22 22.98 -14.09
N LYS A 742 -7.32 22.62 -14.74
CA LYS A 742 -7.58 23.02 -16.14
C LYS A 742 -7.57 24.55 -16.28
N GLN A 743 -8.22 25.25 -15.35
CA GLN A 743 -8.24 26.71 -15.32
C GLN A 743 -6.83 27.28 -15.12
N TYR A 744 -6.01 26.70 -14.23
CA TYR A 744 -4.61 27.12 -14.08
C TYR A 744 -3.80 26.97 -15.36
N VAL A 745 -3.94 25.87 -16.11
CA VAL A 745 -3.24 25.73 -17.41
C VAL A 745 -3.66 26.82 -18.40
N MET A 746 -4.97 27.10 -18.50
CA MET A 746 -5.50 28.16 -19.36
C MET A 746 -4.96 29.53 -18.97
N GLU A 747 -5.06 29.90 -17.68
CA GLU A 747 -4.62 31.20 -17.18
C GLU A 747 -3.09 31.36 -17.30
N LEU A 748 -2.31 30.32 -17.00
CA LEU A 748 -0.85 30.36 -17.18
C LEU A 748 -0.47 30.57 -18.65
N ARG A 749 -1.16 29.92 -19.59
CA ARG A 749 -0.93 30.13 -21.04
C ARG A 749 -1.20 31.58 -21.43
N GLU A 750 -2.27 32.19 -20.94
CA GLU A 750 -2.58 33.59 -21.19
C GLU A 750 -1.53 34.55 -20.61
N LYS A 751 -0.98 34.24 -19.42
CA LYS A 751 0.10 35.02 -18.81
C LYS A 751 1.42 34.85 -19.55
N ASP A 752 1.74 33.65 -20.00
CA ASP A 752 2.98 33.32 -20.71
C ASP A 752 3.12 34.16 -22.01
N LEU A 753 2.00 34.39 -22.72
CA LEU A 753 1.94 35.29 -23.88
C LEU A 753 2.32 36.74 -23.57
N LYS A 754 2.27 37.16 -22.31
CA LYS A 754 2.64 38.51 -21.85
C LYS A 754 4.06 38.58 -21.29
N GLY A 755 4.76 37.45 -21.21
CA GLY A 755 6.12 37.35 -20.67
C GLY A 755 6.17 36.74 -19.26
N PHE A 756 7.35 36.21 -18.91
CA PHE A 756 7.55 35.45 -17.68
C PHE A 756 7.29 36.26 -16.41
N GLU A 757 7.54 37.57 -16.39
CA GLU A 757 7.28 38.43 -15.23
C GLU A 757 5.80 38.39 -14.80
N GLU A 758 4.87 38.40 -15.76
CA GLU A 758 3.43 38.31 -15.50
C GLU A 758 3.03 36.90 -15.03
N VAL A 759 3.71 35.86 -15.54
CA VAL A 759 3.54 34.47 -15.04
C VAL A 759 3.97 34.39 -13.58
N LEU A 760 5.17 34.85 -13.26
CA LEU A 760 5.73 34.78 -11.91
C LEU A 760 4.90 35.58 -10.92
N LYS A 761 4.42 36.77 -11.32
CA LYS A 761 3.49 37.56 -10.52
C LYS A 761 2.21 36.78 -10.22
N TYR A 762 1.60 36.19 -11.25
CA TYR A 762 0.37 35.39 -11.09
C TYR A 762 0.58 34.16 -10.18
N VAL A 763 1.65 33.40 -10.43
CA VAL A 763 2.09 32.26 -9.63
C VAL A 763 2.28 32.65 -8.17
N THR A 764 2.99 33.76 -7.91
CA THR A 764 3.26 34.25 -6.56
C THR A 764 1.98 34.68 -5.86
N THR A 765 1.05 35.36 -6.55
CA THR A 765 -0.22 35.81 -5.96
C THR A 765 -1.14 34.67 -5.55
N LYS A 766 -1.00 33.48 -6.15
CA LYS A 766 -1.77 32.27 -5.81
C LYS A 766 -0.91 31.17 -5.17
N ARG A 767 0.20 31.56 -4.52
CA ARG A 767 1.09 30.61 -3.82
C ARG A 767 0.32 29.77 -2.79
N ASP A 768 -0.62 30.37 -2.06
CA ASP A 768 -1.38 29.66 -1.02
C ASP A 768 -2.34 28.60 -1.59
N GLU A 769 -2.77 28.77 -2.85
CA GLU A 769 -3.57 27.79 -3.60
C GLU A 769 -2.72 26.66 -4.22
N GLY A 770 -1.38 26.80 -4.24
CA GLY A 770 -0.47 25.79 -4.78
C GLY A 770 -0.06 26.00 -6.22
N LEU A 771 -0.35 27.17 -6.79
CA LEU A 771 -0.02 27.47 -8.18
C LEU A 771 1.49 27.46 -8.45
N GLU A 772 2.32 27.77 -7.46
CA GLU A 772 3.79 27.73 -7.61
C GLU A 772 4.33 26.31 -7.81
N LYS A 773 3.82 25.35 -7.04
CA LYS A 773 4.15 23.93 -7.24
C LYS A 773 3.53 23.38 -8.51
N PHE A 774 2.32 23.82 -8.86
CA PHE A 774 1.67 23.48 -10.12
C PHE A 774 2.52 23.93 -11.31
N TYR A 775 3.04 25.17 -11.27
CA TYR A 775 3.91 25.71 -12.30
C TYR A 775 5.22 24.92 -12.43
N VAL A 776 5.84 24.55 -11.30
CA VAL A 776 7.02 23.66 -11.31
C VAL A 776 6.70 22.32 -11.98
N THR A 777 5.59 21.70 -11.56
CA THR A 777 5.14 20.40 -12.10
C THR A 777 4.93 20.49 -13.60
N LEU A 778 4.19 21.50 -14.07
CA LEU A 778 3.89 21.74 -15.48
C LEU A 778 5.15 21.90 -16.33
N LYS A 779 6.02 22.87 -15.98
CA LYS A 779 7.21 23.17 -16.81
C LYS A 779 8.23 22.03 -16.75
N ALA A 780 8.40 21.39 -15.60
CA ALA A 780 9.33 20.26 -15.48
C ALA A 780 8.84 19.02 -16.23
N LEU A 781 7.55 18.68 -16.17
CA LEU A 781 7.00 17.55 -16.93
C LEU A 781 6.98 17.82 -18.44
N GLN A 782 6.69 19.05 -18.87
CA GLN A 782 6.80 19.43 -20.29
C GLN A 782 8.24 19.30 -20.80
N CYS A 783 9.21 19.81 -20.04
CA CYS A 783 10.63 19.63 -20.33
C CYS A 783 10.99 18.13 -20.39
N ARG A 784 10.51 17.35 -19.41
CA ARG A 784 10.73 15.91 -19.35
C ARG A 784 10.16 15.15 -20.55
N ARG A 785 8.96 15.52 -20.98
CA ARG A 785 8.30 14.93 -22.15
C ARG A 785 9.03 15.32 -23.45
N GLN A 786 9.44 16.58 -23.59
CA GLN A 786 10.16 17.08 -24.76
C GLN A 786 11.54 16.44 -24.91
N LEU A 787 12.28 16.31 -23.80
CA LEU A 787 13.63 15.74 -23.75
C LEU A 787 13.62 14.31 -23.18
N ALA A 788 12.60 13.52 -23.50
CA ALA A 788 12.38 12.19 -22.93
C ALA A 788 13.63 11.28 -22.99
N ALA A 789 14.40 11.36 -24.08
CA ALA A 789 15.63 10.59 -24.23
C ALA A 789 16.71 10.96 -23.19
N VAL A 790 16.84 12.24 -22.83
CA VAL A 790 17.74 12.71 -21.77
C VAL A 790 17.36 12.11 -20.42
N PHE A 791 16.06 12.10 -20.10
CA PHE A 791 15.61 11.63 -18.80
C PHE A 791 15.55 10.11 -18.66
N LEU A 792 15.27 9.39 -19.74
CA LEU A 792 15.22 7.93 -19.76
C LEU A 792 16.60 7.29 -19.94
N HIS A 793 17.48 7.87 -20.76
CA HIS A 793 18.73 7.25 -21.17
C HIS A 793 19.98 8.08 -20.89
N GLY A 794 19.82 9.35 -20.51
CA GLY A 794 20.93 10.23 -20.23
C GLY A 794 21.61 9.95 -18.90
N GLU A 795 22.93 10.11 -18.88
CA GLU A 795 23.76 9.97 -17.69
C GLU A 795 23.33 10.95 -16.60
N TYR A 796 23.46 10.53 -15.34
CA TYR A 796 23.32 11.38 -14.17
C TYR A 796 24.70 11.86 -13.74
N ILE A 797 24.94 13.17 -13.75
CA ILE A 797 26.22 13.76 -13.39
C ILE A 797 26.02 14.60 -12.13
N PRO A 798 26.47 14.15 -10.95
CA PRO A 798 26.45 14.96 -9.74
C PRO A 798 27.23 16.27 -9.93
N VAL A 799 26.68 17.39 -9.46
CA VAL A 799 27.34 18.68 -9.46
C VAL A 799 27.40 19.19 -8.03
N TYR A 800 28.62 19.46 -7.54
CA TYR A 800 28.83 19.87 -6.15
C TYR A 800 29.05 21.38 -6.06
N ALA A 801 28.37 22.02 -5.11
CA ALA A 801 28.64 23.40 -4.75
C ALA A 801 29.91 23.52 -3.91
N THR A 802 30.66 24.60 -4.10
CA THR A 802 31.75 24.98 -3.20
C THR A 802 31.22 25.14 -1.77
N ASN A 803 31.93 24.69 -0.75
CA ASN A 803 31.63 24.96 0.67
C ASN A 803 30.25 24.50 1.22
N GLY A 804 29.55 23.57 0.57
CA GLY A 804 28.39 22.89 1.18
C GLY A 804 27.15 23.77 1.38
N CYS A 805 26.77 24.54 0.35
CA CYS A 805 25.79 25.64 0.44
C CYS A 805 24.30 25.28 0.51
N GLY A 806 23.96 24.10 1.01
CA GLY A 806 22.56 23.72 1.20
C GLY A 806 21.74 23.64 -0.10
N ILE A 807 22.37 23.27 -1.21
CA ILE A 807 21.71 22.99 -2.50
C ILE A 807 21.97 21.56 -2.96
N ILE A 808 21.07 21.03 -3.79
CA ILE A 808 21.33 19.89 -4.66
C ILE A 808 21.48 20.38 -6.09
N ALA A 809 22.50 19.87 -6.80
CA ALA A 809 22.71 20.16 -8.21
C ALA A 809 23.17 18.91 -8.97
N TYR A 810 22.67 18.74 -10.19
CA TYR A 810 23.11 17.66 -11.08
C TYR A 810 22.74 17.96 -12.54
N ALA A 811 23.49 17.38 -13.46
CA ALA A 811 23.18 17.42 -14.88
C ALA A 811 22.64 16.07 -15.36
N ARG A 812 21.75 16.12 -16.37
CA ARG A 812 21.36 15.00 -17.20
C ARG A 812 21.87 15.26 -18.61
N HIS A 813 22.57 14.29 -19.19
CA HIS A 813 23.17 14.45 -20.51
C HIS A 813 22.90 13.24 -21.40
N TYR A 814 22.39 13.47 -22.60
CA TYR A 814 22.27 12.44 -23.62
C TYR A 814 22.61 13.00 -24.99
N LYS A 815 23.67 12.46 -25.60
CA LYS A 815 24.23 12.89 -26.90
C LYS A 815 24.68 14.35 -26.91
N LYS A 816 23.80 15.29 -27.28
CA LYS A 816 24.08 16.73 -27.33
C LYS A 816 23.14 17.52 -26.41
N GLU A 817 22.12 16.88 -25.88
CA GLU A 817 21.09 17.52 -25.07
C GLU A 817 21.52 17.47 -23.60
N TRP A 818 21.44 18.62 -22.94
CA TRP A 818 21.80 18.79 -21.54
C TRP A 818 20.66 19.42 -20.77
N VAL A 819 20.45 18.92 -19.55
CA VAL A 819 19.59 19.52 -18.55
C VAL A 819 20.41 19.70 -17.28
N LEU A 820 20.38 20.89 -16.68
CA LEU A 820 20.99 21.18 -15.39
C LEU A 820 19.90 21.54 -14.37
N VAL A 821 19.92 20.85 -13.24
CA VAL A 821 18.96 21.01 -12.13
C VAL A 821 19.71 21.59 -10.95
N ILE A 822 19.17 22.66 -10.35
CA ILE A 822 19.71 23.27 -9.14
C ILE A 822 18.55 23.67 -8.23
N ALA A 823 18.56 23.21 -6.98
CA ALA A 823 17.48 23.48 -6.04
C ALA A 823 17.97 23.54 -4.59
N PRO A 824 17.40 24.40 -3.72
CA PRO A 824 17.77 24.49 -2.32
C PRO A 824 17.24 23.30 -1.51
N VAL A 825 18.09 22.72 -0.66
CA VAL A 825 17.73 21.67 0.31
C VAL A 825 17.74 22.18 1.75
N SER A 826 18.33 23.36 2.00
CA SER A 826 18.39 23.96 3.34
C SER A 826 17.26 24.91 3.69
N GLY A 827 16.53 25.41 2.69
CA GLY A 827 15.53 26.48 2.82
C GLY A 827 16.02 27.82 3.42
N LYS A 828 17.27 27.90 3.90
CA LYS A 828 18.00 29.14 4.25
C LYS A 828 18.85 29.60 3.08
N GLU A 829 18.93 30.92 2.87
CA GLU A 829 19.80 31.58 1.87
C GLU A 829 21.29 31.50 2.25
N THR A 830 21.81 30.28 2.33
CA THR A 830 23.23 30.02 2.62
C THR A 830 24.10 29.99 1.35
N TYR A 831 23.53 30.34 0.20
CA TYR A 831 24.18 30.32 -1.11
C TYR A 831 24.93 31.62 -1.48
N ASN A 832 25.01 32.59 -0.57
CA ASN A 832 25.84 33.78 -0.75
C ASN A 832 27.32 33.36 -0.77
N ASN A 833 28.01 33.61 -1.90
CA ASN A 833 29.39 33.19 -2.20
C ASN A 833 29.58 31.72 -2.60
N CYS A 834 28.54 31.07 -3.13
CA CYS A 834 28.63 29.70 -3.63
C CYS A 834 28.71 29.66 -5.14
N SER A 835 29.56 28.79 -5.67
CA SER A 835 29.59 28.45 -7.08
C SER A 835 29.47 26.95 -7.30
N ILE A 836 29.05 26.58 -8.49
CA ILE A 836 29.14 25.20 -8.99
C ILE A 836 30.08 25.17 -10.20
N THR A 837 30.81 24.07 -10.34
CA THR A 837 31.66 23.81 -11.50
C THR A 837 31.01 22.73 -12.35
N LEU A 838 30.77 23.02 -13.63
CA LEU A 838 30.18 22.08 -14.58
C LEU A 838 31.26 21.24 -15.28
N PRO A 839 30.90 20.06 -15.82
CA PRO A 839 31.81 19.27 -16.66
C PRO A 839 32.37 20.09 -17.83
N ALA A 840 33.62 19.83 -18.25
CA ALA A 840 34.30 20.61 -19.29
C ALA A 840 33.60 20.58 -20.67
N ASN A 841 32.77 19.57 -20.93
CA ASN A 841 31.97 19.41 -22.14
C ASN A 841 30.54 19.94 -22.01
N ALA A 842 30.18 20.52 -20.86
CA ALA A 842 28.86 21.10 -20.66
C ALA A 842 28.68 22.37 -21.53
N PRO A 843 27.46 22.66 -22.00
CA PRO A 843 27.16 23.90 -22.72
C PRO A 843 27.53 25.14 -21.93
N VAL A 844 27.91 26.20 -22.65
CA VAL A 844 28.20 27.51 -22.03
C VAL A 844 26.91 28.29 -21.79
N LYS A 845 25.95 28.19 -22.73
CA LYS A 845 24.67 28.89 -22.67
C LYS A 845 23.55 27.94 -22.27
N TRP A 846 22.73 28.41 -21.34
CA TRP A 846 21.61 27.67 -20.80
C TRP A 846 20.37 28.55 -20.78
N GLN A 847 19.21 27.96 -21.03
CA GLN A 847 17.93 28.64 -20.89
C GLN A 847 17.21 28.14 -19.63
N ASN A 848 16.74 29.05 -18.77
CA ASN A 848 15.90 28.72 -17.64
C ASN A 848 14.48 28.38 -18.11
N ASN A 849 14.00 27.17 -17.82
CA ASN A 849 12.69 26.71 -18.26
C ASN A 849 11.53 27.38 -17.51
N PHE A 850 11.79 28.00 -16.34
CA PHE A 850 10.78 28.72 -15.57
C PHE A 850 10.72 30.22 -15.92
N THR A 851 11.83 30.84 -16.29
CA THR A 851 11.88 32.30 -16.53
C THR A 851 12.18 32.67 -17.98
N GLY A 852 12.65 31.73 -18.80
CA GLY A 852 13.14 31.97 -20.15
C GLY A 852 14.49 32.69 -20.21
N GLU A 853 15.07 33.06 -19.07
CA GLU A 853 16.33 33.78 -18.99
C GLU A 853 17.51 32.94 -19.47
N MET A 854 18.45 33.60 -20.15
CA MET A 854 19.69 32.98 -20.57
C MET A 854 20.75 33.11 -19.49
N VAL A 855 21.34 31.99 -19.11
CA VAL A 855 22.44 31.89 -18.14
C VAL A 855 23.70 31.46 -18.87
N ASP A 856 24.76 32.25 -18.74
CA ASP A 856 26.10 31.93 -19.24
C ASP A 856 26.95 31.33 -18.13
N THR A 857 27.64 30.22 -18.41
CA THR A 857 28.37 29.39 -17.45
C THR A 857 29.87 29.31 -17.76
N ALA A 858 30.46 30.33 -18.40
CA ALA A 858 31.90 30.38 -18.62
C ALA A 858 32.72 30.33 -17.30
N GLY A 859 33.08 29.12 -16.85
CA GLY A 859 33.84 28.86 -15.62
C GLY A 859 32.96 28.40 -14.44
N ASP A 860 33.27 28.90 -13.25
CA ASP A 860 32.47 28.64 -12.05
C ASP A 860 31.19 29.47 -12.07
N LEU A 861 30.03 28.83 -11.98
CA LEU A 861 28.73 29.50 -12.00
C LEU A 861 28.33 29.98 -10.60
N PRO A 862 28.25 31.29 -10.32
CA PRO A 862 27.83 31.80 -9.01
C PRO A 862 26.32 31.57 -8.82
N ILE A 863 25.94 30.98 -7.68
CA ILE A 863 24.55 30.55 -7.42
C ILE A 863 23.65 31.69 -6.92
N HIS A 864 24.20 32.68 -6.21
CA HIS A 864 23.42 33.72 -5.51
C HIS A 864 22.41 34.48 -6.39
N ASN A 865 22.75 34.76 -7.66
CA ASN A 865 21.86 35.47 -8.58
C ASN A 865 20.90 34.56 -9.33
N LEU A 866 21.06 33.23 -9.28
CA LEU A 866 20.25 32.32 -10.08
C LEU A 866 18.83 32.14 -9.52
N PHE A 867 18.65 32.34 -8.21
CA PHE A 867 17.35 32.19 -7.55
C PHE A 867 16.55 33.50 -7.45
N SER A 868 17.03 34.60 -8.04
CA SER A 868 16.42 35.93 -7.85
C SER A 868 14.97 36.02 -8.35
N ASN A 869 14.66 35.32 -9.44
CA ASN A 869 13.35 35.36 -10.07
C ASN A 869 12.48 34.15 -9.71
N PHE A 870 13.09 33.00 -9.44
CA PHE A 870 12.37 31.79 -9.10
C PHE A 870 13.21 30.87 -8.18
N PRO A 871 12.60 30.22 -7.17
CA PRO A 871 13.34 29.53 -6.10
C PRO A 871 14.01 28.21 -6.50
N VAL A 872 13.76 27.70 -7.70
CA VAL A 872 14.37 26.46 -8.23
C VAL A 872 14.75 26.67 -9.69
N LEU A 873 15.76 25.94 -10.17
CA LEU A 873 16.29 26.09 -11.53
C LEU A 873 16.21 24.76 -12.31
N LEU A 874 15.61 24.85 -13.49
CA LEU A 874 15.65 23.83 -14.52
C LEU A 874 16.20 24.46 -15.79
N LEU A 875 17.45 24.17 -16.11
CA LEU A 875 18.12 24.78 -17.24
C LEU A 875 18.32 23.76 -18.37
N THR A 876 18.08 24.17 -19.61
CA THR A 876 18.35 23.35 -20.80
C THR A 876 19.48 23.99 -21.60
N GLY A 877 20.47 23.19 -21.99
CA GLY A 877 21.63 23.68 -22.73
C GLY A 877 21.29 24.01 -24.18
N GLU A 878 21.77 25.14 -24.69
CA GLU A 878 21.76 25.42 -26.13
C GLU A 878 22.92 24.69 -26.81
N VAL A 879 22.62 24.00 -27.92
CA VAL A 879 23.59 23.25 -28.74
C VAL A 879 24.30 24.15 -29.74
#